data_AF-A0ABD1EDX4-F1
#
_entry.id   AF-A0ABD1EDX4-F1
#
_cell.length_a   1.000
_cell.length_b   1.000
_cell.length_c   1.000
_cell.angle_alpha   90.00
_cell.angle_beta   90.00
_cell.angle_gamma   90.00
#
_symmetry.space_group_name_H-M   'P 1'
#
loop_
_entity.id
_entity.type
_entity.pdbx_description
1 polymer ?
#
loop_
_entity_poly.entity_id
_entity_poly.type
_entity_poly.pdbx_seq_one_letter_code
_entity_poly.pdbx_strand_id
1 'polypeptide(L)'
;MFMLIKYLRPNPNFLPECLTRLTEEIEKALNEPYSTTSEFAFKFEIIKCLNNCVDEFNEYCNIFIPQVLPAIGNLLTICCEQYKKVIQGSASPPKDSTEGDEAKTFFDLVVSILEFILNLIDMTYFDILIEDLNNLIYSIYVFMACHNDMENHLFINSVQKNFHWTLRDTCMGIILHALEQIENHQRNGKAAFFQTMHNVFQKLNNELESHENSDICKVYYMSRVTESMIYGTGLIKEKNRSTVLETFPLENYINHWTNLFTTGNLMLQGRIIWAGGVFCNELSPNVMECHLKNIIQSLTTENKYLLSPSAQALGCYFKEYKNMSLEKQYLISRNAKQILDCLVSISRKLNDHPFHHCLHALGYLIKCQKSLAQENVEQLEDILIKAMMNSYADPDVMKEVNFVCAKMAQAQTFKVFVHDKFFSFIHHVIEPIERRQTTNLDKAFDLLNIICLYSSTIDEYSFLEIFASAANRLSLNTERDMEVDESAGNLLITLVVKFQNQLKYITQTPKGQAVMSQFPQLLDMLMQPDIEFPGNVLGKLVILAIFSLPEIMQPHHETILRNVISKSANPNIEKIRSTWSIFIFICMIRTSDTFNYLSILPGPTGGSALNFILKLWKPEYFHNIDPIERKILVISITHIIQHCSDHAPDYGKLKEILIPFDGASNEEESLFNGLQYLYYLIIQCLLYEDKLRNIIPAPSQPYDFQNFGEDVNKKKEEDEIFLFHSHPFNIDIVNHVVHFLKDYEVYYVIVKHFLTQTSYSRLKELGCNLPQLDMNVQEDME
;
A
#
# COMPACT_ATOMS: atom_id res chain seq x y z
N MET A 1 7.47 37.62 24.26
CA MET A 1 8.79 37.69 23.59
C MET A 1 8.84 36.81 22.35
N PHE A 2 8.44 35.53 22.42
CA PHE A 2 8.35 34.65 21.24
C PHE A 2 7.41 35.16 20.12
N MET A 3 6.19 35.60 20.46
CA MET A 3 5.30 36.28 19.51
C MET A 3 5.97 37.51 18.86
N LEU A 4 6.84 38.22 19.57
CA LEU A 4 7.61 39.34 19.01
C LEU A 4 8.69 38.84 18.04
N ILE A 5 9.36 37.71 18.33
CA ILE A 5 10.35 37.08 17.44
C ILE A 5 9.68 36.54 16.16
N LYS A 6 8.54 35.86 16.29
CA LYS A 6 7.76 35.29 15.17
C LYS A 6 7.20 36.34 14.23
N TYR A 7 6.61 37.42 14.77
CA TYR A 7 5.94 38.44 13.94
C TYR A 7 6.86 39.57 13.47
N LEU A 8 7.95 39.89 14.18
CA LEU A 8 8.82 41.02 13.81
C LEU A 8 10.02 40.63 12.95
N ARG A 9 10.31 39.33 12.77
CA ARG A 9 11.54 38.82 12.12
C ARG A 9 12.76 39.66 12.54
N PRO A 10 13.16 39.58 13.82
CA PRO A 10 14.27 40.40 14.32
C PRO A 10 15.50 40.22 13.44
N ASN A 11 16.28 41.30 13.30
CA ASN A 11 17.49 41.29 12.51
C ASN A 11 18.34 40.04 12.89
N PRO A 12 18.72 39.20 11.91
CA PRO A 12 19.36 37.91 12.16
C PRO A 12 20.61 38.01 13.04
N ASN A 13 21.27 39.18 13.06
CA ASN A 13 22.44 39.44 13.89
C ASN A 13 22.16 39.44 15.40
N PHE A 14 20.91 39.70 15.84
CA PHE A 14 20.53 39.74 17.25
C PHE A 14 19.73 38.51 17.70
N LEU A 15 19.33 37.66 16.74
CA LEU A 15 18.53 36.48 17.02
C LEU A 15 19.26 35.47 17.94
N PRO A 16 20.57 35.16 17.76
CA PRO A 16 21.31 34.29 18.67
C PRO A 16 21.34 34.77 20.13
N GLU A 17 21.55 36.07 20.37
CA GLU A 17 21.62 36.65 21.73
C GLU A 17 20.23 36.62 22.40
N CYS A 18 19.19 36.95 21.63
CA CYS A 18 17.80 36.86 22.10
C CYS A 18 17.41 35.41 22.45
N LEU A 19 17.77 34.45 21.60
CA LEU A 19 17.52 33.02 21.85
C LEU A 19 18.25 32.55 23.10
N THR A 20 19.53 32.89 23.27
CA THR A 20 20.31 32.52 24.46
C THR A 20 19.67 33.00 25.75
N ARG A 21 19.30 34.30 25.83
CA ARG A 21 18.61 34.83 27.02
C ARG A 21 17.24 34.21 27.25
N LEU A 22 16.50 33.96 26.17
CA LEU A 22 15.20 33.30 26.27
C LEU A 22 15.36 31.87 26.79
N THR A 23 16.38 31.15 26.33
CA THR A 23 16.72 29.80 26.78
C THR A 23 17.03 29.76 28.27
N GLU A 24 17.81 30.70 28.79
CA GLU A 24 18.12 30.79 30.23
C GLU A 24 16.85 30.96 31.09
N GLU A 25 15.88 31.77 30.64
CA GLU A 25 14.62 31.96 31.36
C GLU A 25 13.67 30.76 31.20
N ILE A 26 13.67 30.11 30.03
CA ILE A 26 12.94 28.86 29.79
C ILE A 26 13.47 27.76 30.72
N GLU A 27 14.79 27.60 30.83
CA GLU A 27 15.42 26.61 31.69
C GLU A 27 15.04 26.82 33.16
N LYS A 28 15.07 28.07 33.64
CA LYS A 28 14.63 28.41 35.00
C LYS A 28 13.16 28.08 35.21
N ALA A 29 12.29 28.46 34.27
CA ALA A 29 10.86 28.23 34.36
C ALA A 29 10.49 26.73 34.34
N LEU A 30 11.18 25.92 33.54
CA LEU A 30 10.93 24.47 33.48
C LEU A 30 11.35 23.77 34.78
N ASN A 31 12.45 24.22 35.41
CA ASN A 31 12.98 23.67 36.66
C ASN A 31 12.22 24.16 37.91
N GLU A 32 11.39 25.21 37.82
CA GLU A 32 10.61 25.69 38.95
C GLU A 32 9.60 24.60 39.42
N PRO A 33 9.51 24.29 40.73
CA PRO A 33 8.55 23.31 41.20
C PRO A 33 7.11 23.79 41.00
N TYR A 34 6.17 22.85 40.96
CA TYR A 34 4.76 23.16 40.79
C TYR A 34 4.26 24.15 41.86
N SER A 35 3.65 25.25 41.41
CA SER A 35 3.12 26.32 42.25
C SER A 35 2.02 27.09 41.51
N THR A 36 1.32 28.00 42.18
CA THR A 36 0.34 28.89 41.52
C THR A 36 0.97 29.86 40.51
N THR A 37 2.30 29.99 40.49
CA THR A 37 3.06 30.78 39.51
C THR A 37 3.74 29.93 38.44
N SER A 38 3.80 28.59 38.63
CA SER A 38 4.42 27.63 37.72
C SER A 38 3.53 26.38 37.60
N GLU A 39 2.38 26.58 36.96
CA GLU A 39 1.37 25.54 36.67
C GLU A 39 1.74 24.67 35.45
N PHE A 40 1.05 23.53 35.27
CA PHE A 40 1.31 22.62 34.14
C PHE A 40 1.00 23.28 32.79
N ALA A 41 -0.09 24.06 32.71
CA ALA A 41 -0.46 24.83 31.52
C ALA A 41 0.64 25.78 31.07
N PHE A 42 1.33 26.43 32.01
CA PHE A 42 2.44 27.34 31.69
C PHE A 42 3.63 26.58 31.10
N LYS A 43 4.02 25.46 31.72
CA LYS A 43 5.08 24.60 31.18
C LYS A 43 4.70 24.00 29.82
N PHE A 44 3.43 23.65 29.61
CA PHE A 44 2.94 23.16 28.33
C PHE A 44 3.14 24.20 27.22
N GLU A 45 2.77 25.46 27.47
CA GLU A 45 2.98 26.53 26.48
C GLU A 45 4.47 26.80 26.21
N ILE A 46 5.35 26.61 27.20
CA ILE A 46 6.80 26.66 26.99
C ILE A 46 7.27 25.53 26.06
N ILE A 47 6.88 24.28 26.32
CA ILE A 47 7.30 23.14 25.47
C ILE A 47 6.72 23.25 24.06
N LYS A 48 5.45 23.64 23.94
CA LYS A 48 4.82 23.91 22.65
C LYS A 48 5.52 25.04 21.88
N CYS A 49 5.97 26.07 22.59
CA CYS A 49 6.81 27.10 22.00
C CYS A 49 8.13 26.52 21.47
N LEU A 50 8.81 25.67 22.25
CA LEU A 50 10.05 25.01 21.83
C LEU A 50 9.84 24.10 20.61
N ASN A 51 8.75 23.34 20.55
CA ASN A 51 8.38 22.55 19.37
C ASN A 51 8.29 23.41 18.11
N ASN A 52 7.55 24.53 18.17
CA ASN A 52 7.45 25.45 17.04
C ASN A 52 8.82 26.08 16.70
N CYS A 53 9.69 26.32 17.70
CA CYS A 53 11.04 26.84 17.45
C CYS A 53 11.91 25.87 16.66
N VAL A 54 11.79 24.56 16.90
CA VAL A 54 12.56 23.54 16.19
C VAL A 54 12.25 23.60 14.69
N ASP A 55 10.98 23.78 14.34
CA ASP A 55 10.53 23.88 12.95
C ASP A 55 10.89 25.24 12.32
N GLU A 56 10.64 26.34 13.03
CA GLU A 56 10.81 27.71 12.49
C GLU A 56 12.27 28.20 12.51
N PHE A 57 13.11 27.69 13.41
CA PHE A 57 14.50 28.15 13.64
C PHE A 57 15.52 27.01 13.67
N ASN A 58 15.36 26.01 12.79
CA ASN A 58 16.22 24.82 12.73
C ASN A 58 17.74 25.12 12.72
N GLU A 59 18.18 26.19 12.04
CA GLU A 59 19.59 26.62 11.96
C GLU A 59 20.17 27.05 13.32
N TYR A 60 19.32 27.44 14.28
CA TYR A 60 19.72 27.96 15.59
C TYR A 60 19.49 26.94 16.73
N CYS A 61 19.01 25.73 16.43
CA CYS A 61 18.77 24.69 17.43
C CYS A 61 20.00 24.38 18.31
N ASN A 62 21.21 24.51 17.77
CA ASN A 62 22.47 24.29 18.50
C ASN A 62 22.64 25.22 19.71
N ILE A 63 21.98 26.38 19.70
CA ILE A 63 22.06 27.37 20.77
C ILE A 63 21.21 26.96 21.96
N PHE A 64 19.98 26.49 21.70
CA PHE A 64 18.99 26.31 22.75
C PHE A 64 18.71 24.86 23.14
N ILE A 65 18.74 23.91 22.19
CA ILE A 65 18.39 22.50 22.46
C ILE A 65 19.29 21.87 23.54
N PRO A 66 20.64 21.96 23.45
CA PRO A 66 21.49 21.34 24.47
C PRO A 66 21.29 21.89 25.89
N GLN A 67 20.86 23.15 26.01
CA GLN A 67 20.65 23.81 27.30
C GLN A 67 19.29 23.45 27.93
N VAL A 68 18.21 23.38 27.14
CA VAL A 68 16.88 23.06 27.67
C VAL A 68 16.65 21.58 27.90
N LEU A 69 17.35 20.71 27.15
CA LEU A 69 17.07 19.27 27.14
C LEU A 69 17.19 18.60 28.53
N PRO A 70 18.21 18.91 29.37
CA PRO A 70 18.27 18.38 30.74
C PRO A 70 17.08 18.80 31.61
N ALA A 71 16.61 20.05 31.49
CA ALA A 71 15.44 20.54 32.21
C ALA A 71 14.15 19.82 31.77
N ILE A 72 14.02 19.56 30.46
CA ILE A 72 12.91 18.77 29.90
C ILE A 72 12.96 17.31 30.38
N GLY A 73 14.15 16.69 30.41
CA GLY A 73 14.34 15.33 30.94
C GLY A 73 13.99 15.21 32.43
N ASN A 74 14.38 16.19 33.25
CA ASN A 74 13.97 16.26 34.65
C ASN A 74 12.45 16.41 34.79
N LEU A 75 11.82 17.28 33.98
CA LEU A 75 10.38 17.46 33.98
C LEU A 75 9.64 16.17 33.59
N LEU A 76 10.12 15.46 32.56
CA LEU A 76 9.60 14.15 32.16
C LEU A 76 9.65 13.14 33.30
N THR A 77 10.77 13.09 34.03
CA THR A 77 10.96 12.19 35.18
C THR A 77 9.98 12.49 36.31
N ILE A 78 9.77 13.78 36.62
CA ILE A 78 8.78 14.21 37.62
C ILE A 78 7.36 13.82 37.19
N CYS A 79 7.00 14.08 35.93
CA CYS A 79 5.72 13.68 35.37
C CYS A 79 5.53 12.17 35.40
N CYS A 80 6.58 11.39 35.12
CA CYS A 80 6.55 9.93 35.17
C CYS A 80 6.26 9.42 36.57
N GLU A 81 6.91 9.95 37.60
CA GLU A 81 6.67 9.57 39.00
C GLU A 81 5.25 9.96 39.48
N GLN A 82 4.71 11.07 39.00
CA GLN A 82 3.32 11.45 39.29
C GLN A 82 2.34 10.51 38.59
N TYR A 83 2.54 10.24 37.30
CA TYR A 83 1.69 9.34 36.53
C TYR A 83 1.75 7.90 37.05
N LYS A 84 2.90 7.45 37.55
CA LYS A 84 3.07 6.16 38.23
C LYS A 84 2.08 5.98 39.38
N LYS A 85 1.87 7.01 40.20
CA LYS A 85 0.88 6.99 41.30
C LYS A 85 -0.56 6.92 40.78
N VAL A 86 -0.84 7.54 39.63
CA VAL A 86 -2.13 7.44 38.94
C VAL A 86 -2.39 6.02 38.48
N ILE A 87 -1.44 5.38 37.80
CA ILE A 87 -1.60 4.00 37.32
C ILE A 87 -1.59 2.97 38.46
N GLN A 88 -1.02 3.29 39.62
CA GLN A 88 -1.18 2.50 40.85
C GLN A 88 -2.58 2.61 41.47
N GLY A 89 -3.34 3.64 41.13
CA GLY A 89 -4.60 3.97 41.80
C GLY A 89 -4.41 4.60 43.18
N SER A 90 -3.19 5.04 43.52
CA SER A 90 -2.87 5.66 44.81
C SER A 90 -3.09 7.18 44.82
N ALA A 91 -3.18 7.82 43.65
CA ALA A 91 -3.48 9.23 43.49
C ALA A 91 -4.34 9.51 42.26
N SER A 92 -5.09 10.63 42.28
CA SER A 92 -5.70 11.20 41.08
C SER A 92 -4.65 11.94 40.24
N PRO A 93 -4.87 12.11 38.92
CA PRO A 93 -4.01 12.95 38.10
C PRO A 93 -3.86 14.37 38.70
N PRO A 94 -2.64 14.94 38.68
CA PRO A 94 -2.40 16.33 39.09
C PRO A 94 -3.21 17.32 38.23
N LYS A 95 -3.70 18.40 38.84
CA LYS A 95 -4.53 19.41 38.16
C LYS A 95 -4.07 20.82 38.47
N ASP A 96 -4.24 21.71 37.50
CA ASP A 96 -4.08 23.14 37.70
C ASP A 96 -5.25 23.75 38.47
N SER A 97 -5.00 24.87 39.15
CA SER A 97 -6.00 25.50 40.03
C SER A 97 -7.23 26.01 39.27
N THR A 98 -7.06 26.26 37.96
CA THR A 98 -8.10 26.72 37.05
C THR A 98 -8.86 25.60 36.35
N GLU A 99 -8.44 24.35 36.49
CA GLU A 99 -9.09 23.20 35.86
C GLU A 99 -10.32 22.71 36.64
N GLY A 100 -11.29 22.19 35.90
CA GLY A 100 -12.47 21.56 36.48
C GLY A 100 -12.22 20.11 36.92
N ASP A 101 -13.19 19.24 36.65
CA ASP A 101 -13.13 17.84 37.07
C ASP A 101 -12.17 16.96 36.25
N GLU A 102 -11.61 17.45 35.15
CA GLU A 102 -10.65 16.74 34.30
C GLU A 102 -9.26 17.38 34.34
N ALA A 103 -8.23 16.56 34.43
CA ALA A 103 -6.82 16.95 34.57
C ALA A 103 -6.11 17.07 33.21
N LYS A 104 -6.64 17.92 32.33
CA LYS A 104 -6.23 17.96 30.92
C LYS A 104 -4.80 18.49 30.74
N THR A 105 -4.44 19.55 31.43
CA THR A 105 -3.16 20.27 31.30
C THR A 105 -1.94 19.40 31.60
N PHE A 106 -2.06 18.50 32.59
CA PHE A 106 -1.02 17.52 32.90
C PHE A 106 -0.75 16.58 31.73
N PHE A 107 -1.81 16.03 31.11
CA PHE A 107 -1.66 15.14 29.95
C PHE A 107 -1.17 15.89 28.71
N ASP A 108 -1.68 17.10 28.47
CA ASP A 108 -1.23 17.96 27.37
C ASP A 108 0.28 18.27 27.48
N LEU A 109 0.77 18.55 28.71
CA LEU A 109 2.20 18.74 28.97
C LEU A 109 3.01 17.47 28.63
N VAL A 110 2.59 16.31 29.14
CA VAL A 110 3.32 15.05 28.90
C VAL A 110 3.36 14.72 27.41
N VAL A 111 2.22 14.82 26.71
CA VAL A 111 2.16 14.60 25.26
C VAL A 111 3.08 15.58 24.53
N SER A 112 3.06 16.86 24.89
CA SER A 112 3.91 17.86 24.24
C SER A 112 5.41 17.62 24.44
N ILE A 113 5.81 17.14 25.63
CA ILE A 113 7.21 16.72 25.88
C ILE A 113 7.58 15.51 25.02
N LEU A 114 6.69 14.53 24.90
CA LEU A 114 6.94 13.34 24.09
C LEU A 114 6.98 13.65 22.60
N GLU A 115 6.10 14.51 22.09
CA GLU A 115 6.16 15.02 20.71
C GLU A 115 7.47 15.78 20.45
N PHE A 116 7.93 16.58 21.41
CA PHE A 116 9.23 17.24 21.33
C PHE A 116 10.38 16.24 21.24
N ILE A 117 10.36 15.19 22.06
CA ILE A 117 11.36 14.11 21.96
C ILE A 117 11.27 13.40 20.62
N LEU A 118 10.06 13.09 20.13
CA LEU A 118 9.85 12.43 18.84
C LEU A 118 10.43 13.26 17.69
N ASN A 119 10.22 14.58 17.69
CA ASN A 119 10.78 15.49 16.68
C ASN A 119 12.32 15.54 16.71
N LEU A 120 12.93 15.32 17.87
CA LEU A 120 14.39 15.33 18.02
C LEU A 120 15.06 14.02 17.59
N ILE A 121 14.32 12.90 17.45
CA ILE A 121 14.87 11.59 17.07
C ILE A 121 15.54 11.63 15.69
N ASP A 122 14.99 12.41 14.75
CA ASP A 122 15.51 12.53 13.39
C ASP A 122 16.52 13.69 13.23
N MET A 123 16.90 14.35 14.34
CA MET A 123 17.85 15.47 14.33
C MET A 123 19.24 15.06 14.82
N THR A 124 20.24 15.91 14.56
CA THR A 124 21.62 15.74 15.03
C THR A 124 21.79 15.74 16.56
N TYR A 125 20.71 16.00 17.31
CA TYR A 125 20.70 16.03 18.77
C TYR A 125 20.30 14.69 19.40
N PHE A 126 20.01 13.68 18.56
CA PHE A 126 19.62 12.35 19.03
C PHE A 126 20.67 11.69 19.93
N ASP A 127 21.97 11.94 19.71
CA ASP A 127 23.04 11.43 20.56
C ASP A 127 22.88 11.85 22.03
N ILE A 128 22.41 13.08 22.28
CA ILE A 128 22.16 13.59 23.64
C ILE A 128 20.96 12.87 24.28
N LEU A 129 19.93 12.56 23.49
CA LEU A 129 18.77 11.78 23.97
C LEU A 129 19.16 10.33 24.35
N ILE A 130 20.13 9.74 23.64
CA ILE A 130 20.58 8.36 23.90
C ILE A 130 21.41 8.26 25.19
N GLU A 131 22.05 9.33 25.66
CA GLU A 131 22.85 9.30 26.90
C GLU A 131 22.04 8.83 28.12
N ASP A 132 20.74 9.15 28.17
CA ASP A 132 19.83 8.70 29.22
C ASP A 132 18.69 7.80 28.69
N LEU A 133 19.02 6.94 27.71
CA LEU A 133 18.06 6.05 27.07
C LEU A 133 17.33 5.14 28.08
N ASN A 134 17.97 4.74 29.18
CA ASN A 134 17.33 3.89 30.20
C ASN A 134 16.13 4.61 30.87
N ASN A 135 16.29 5.87 31.28
CA ASN A 135 15.21 6.62 31.91
C ASN A 135 14.14 7.02 30.89
N LEU A 136 14.54 7.32 29.65
CA LEU A 136 13.59 7.57 28.57
C LEU A 136 12.71 6.33 28.34
N ILE A 137 13.30 5.18 28.04
CA ILE A 137 12.56 3.94 27.78
C ILE A 137 11.73 3.51 29.00
N TYR A 138 12.25 3.67 30.22
CA TYR A 138 11.45 3.45 31.45
C TYR A 138 10.20 4.32 31.47
N SER A 139 10.35 5.64 31.24
CA SER A 139 9.23 6.58 31.24
C SER A 139 8.21 6.24 30.17
N ILE A 140 8.68 5.86 28.97
CA ILE A 140 7.82 5.47 27.86
C ILE A 140 6.96 4.25 28.21
N TYR A 141 7.53 3.18 28.79
CA TYR A 141 6.73 2.01 29.20
C TYR A 141 5.74 2.36 30.31
N VAL A 142 6.11 3.23 31.26
CA VAL A 142 5.19 3.71 32.29
C VAL A 142 4.03 4.49 31.67
N PHE A 143 4.29 5.45 30.78
CA PHE A 143 3.26 6.25 30.10
C PHE A 143 2.36 5.43 29.17
N MET A 144 2.91 4.40 28.54
CA MET A 144 2.19 3.48 27.65
C MET A 144 1.21 2.54 28.40
N ALA A 145 1.31 2.47 29.74
CA ALA A 145 0.44 1.63 30.55
C ALA A 145 -1.05 1.96 30.36
N CYS A 146 -1.82 0.91 30.07
CA CYS A 146 -3.28 0.99 29.99
C CYS A 146 -3.86 1.43 31.34
N HIS A 147 -4.72 2.44 31.39
CA HIS A 147 -5.39 2.87 32.63
C HIS A 147 -6.77 3.48 32.33
N ASN A 148 -7.62 3.52 33.37
CA ASN A 148 -8.95 4.11 33.35
C ASN A 148 -9.82 3.58 32.20
N ASP A 149 -10.43 4.45 31.38
CA ASP A 149 -11.32 4.05 30.29
C ASP A 149 -10.67 3.11 29.28
N MET A 150 -9.34 3.16 29.11
CA MET A 150 -8.64 2.24 28.20
C MET A 150 -8.80 0.78 28.66
N GLU A 151 -8.86 0.50 29.97
CA GLU A 151 -8.92 -0.88 30.48
C GLU A 151 -10.16 -1.61 29.98
N ASN A 152 -11.29 -0.92 29.85
CA ASN A 152 -12.55 -1.50 29.40
C ASN A 152 -12.72 -1.50 27.87
N HIS A 153 -11.93 -0.68 27.17
CA HIS A 153 -12.13 -0.36 25.76
C HIS A 153 -10.95 -0.76 24.86
N LEU A 154 -9.85 -1.27 25.43
CA LEU A 154 -8.60 -1.56 24.73
C LEU A 154 -8.77 -2.41 23.45
N PHE A 155 -9.74 -3.33 23.47
CA PHE A 155 -10.01 -4.26 22.38
C PHE A 155 -11.33 -3.99 21.64
N ILE A 156 -11.96 -2.84 21.91
CA ILE A 156 -13.22 -2.41 21.29
C ILE A 156 -12.93 -1.34 20.24
N ASN A 157 -13.20 -1.65 18.97
CA ASN A 157 -12.79 -0.82 17.83
C ASN A 157 -13.61 0.49 17.67
N SER A 158 -14.74 0.64 18.38
CA SER A 158 -15.71 1.74 18.18
C SER A 158 -15.53 2.95 19.12
N VAL A 159 -14.44 3.00 19.89
CA VAL A 159 -14.27 4.00 20.94
C VAL A 159 -13.52 5.22 20.42
N GLN A 160 -14.08 6.41 20.67
CA GLN A 160 -13.40 7.67 20.39
C GLN A 160 -12.12 7.75 21.22
N LYS A 161 -10.97 7.85 20.53
CA LYS A 161 -9.67 8.02 21.17
C LYS A 161 -9.66 9.34 21.95
N ASN A 162 -9.54 9.27 23.28
CA ASN A 162 -9.29 10.44 24.11
C ASN A 162 -7.78 10.67 24.31
N PHE A 163 -7.41 11.65 25.13
CA PHE A 163 -6.01 12.04 25.38
C PHE A 163 -5.13 10.89 25.91
N HIS A 164 -5.69 9.89 26.58
CA HIS A 164 -4.94 8.71 27.02
C HIS A 164 -4.47 7.83 25.86
N TRP A 165 -5.26 7.73 24.78
CA TRP A 165 -4.84 7.03 23.55
C TRP A 165 -3.77 7.84 22.81
N THR A 166 -3.90 9.17 22.75
CA THR A 166 -2.86 10.03 22.15
C THR A 166 -1.52 9.88 22.86
N LEU A 167 -1.52 9.86 24.20
CA LEU A 167 -0.32 9.59 24.99
C LEU A 167 0.33 8.26 24.61
N ARG A 168 -0.48 7.19 24.59
CA ARG A 168 -0.03 5.83 24.23
C ARG A 168 0.50 5.75 22.79
N ASP A 169 -0.18 6.38 21.84
CA ASP A 169 0.20 6.42 20.42
C ASP A 169 1.53 7.18 20.22
N THR A 170 1.75 8.27 20.98
CA THR A 170 3.01 9.04 20.95
C THR A 170 4.17 8.22 21.51
N CYS A 171 3.96 7.52 22.62
CA CYS A 171 4.93 6.57 23.18
C CYS A 171 5.31 5.46 22.20
N MET A 172 4.33 4.89 21.49
CA MET A 172 4.56 3.91 20.43
C MET A 172 5.44 4.49 19.31
N GLY A 173 5.15 5.73 18.88
CA GLY A 173 5.98 6.44 17.91
C GLY A 173 7.45 6.49 18.34
N ILE A 174 7.71 6.93 19.57
CA ILE A 174 9.08 7.04 20.11
C ILE A 174 9.81 5.70 20.10
N ILE A 175 9.20 4.61 20.58
CA ILE A 175 9.85 3.29 20.61
C ILE A 175 10.27 2.84 19.20
N LEU A 176 9.38 2.98 18.22
CA LEU A 176 9.62 2.51 16.86
C LEU A 176 10.70 3.33 16.15
N HIS A 177 10.62 4.66 16.23
CA HIS A 177 11.59 5.55 15.56
C HIS A 177 12.95 5.53 16.28
N ALA A 178 12.98 5.46 17.62
CA ALA A 178 14.24 5.39 18.35
C ALA A 178 15.04 4.12 18.01
N LEU A 179 14.36 2.97 17.87
CA LEU A 179 15.02 1.72 17.46
C LEU A 179 15.64 1.83 16.06
N GLU A 180 14.88 2.37 15.10
CA GLU A 180 15.35 2.56 13.72
C GLU A 180 16.55 3.53 13.68
N GLN A 181 16.47 4.66 14.38
CA GLN A 181 17.57 5.63 14.40
C GLN A 181 18.81 5.12 15.13
N ILE A 182 18.67 4.40 16.25
CA ILE A 182 19.83 3.82 16.96
C ILE A 182 20.54 2.79 16.08
N GLU A 183 19.81 2.00 15.31
CA GLU A 183 20.39 1.08 14.34
C GLU A 183 21.20 1.81 13.26
N ASN A 184 20.68 2.93 12.75
CA ASN A 184 21.36 3.72 11.72
C ASN A 184 22.64 4.40 12.23
N HIS A 185 22.67 4.85 13.49
CA HIS A 185 23.78 5.63 14.05
C HIS A 185 24.87 4.79 14.71
N GLN A 186 24.53 3.63 15.31
CA GLN A 186 25.47 2.85 16.10
C GLN A 186 25.72 1.45 15.51
N ARG A 187 27.00 1.05 15.43
CA ARG A 187 27.36 -0.35 15.16
C ARG A 187 26.81 -1.23 16.28
N ASN A 188 25.93 -2.17 15.95
CA ASN A 188 25.16 -3.00 16.89
C ASN A 188 24.10 -2.23 17.71
N GLY A 189 23.59 -1.10 17.22
CA GLY A 189 22.58 -0.29 17.91
C GLY A 189 21.35 -1.09 18.37
N LYS A 190 20.86 -2.03 17.55
CA LYS A 190 19.78 -2.96 17.93
C LYS A 190 20.07 -3.70 19.23
N ALA A 191 21.27 -4.27 19.36
CA ALA A 191 21.65 -5.05 20.54
C ALA A 191 21.69 -4.17 21.80
N ALA A 192 22.18 -2.93 21.68
CA ALA A 192 22.21 -1.95 22.75
C ALA A 192 20.79 -1.56 23.20
N PHE A 193 19.89 -1.28 22.25
CA PHE A 193 18.48 -0.98 22.55
C PHE A 193 17.80 -2.14 23.30
N PHE A 194 17.99 -3.37 22.84
CA PHE A 194 17.41 -4.55 23.48
C PHE A 194 17.98 -4.83 24.87
N GLN A 195 19.26 -4.51 25.10
CA GLN A 195 19.86 -4.55 26.44
C GLN A 195 19.25 -3.48 27.35
N THR A 196 19.07 -2.26 26.86
CA THR A 196 18.38 -1.18 27.61
C THR A 196 16.95 -1.59 27.97
N MET A 197 16.19 -2.12 27.02
CA MET A 197 14.84 -2.63 27.29
C MET A 197 14.85 -3.74 28.35
N HIS A 198 15.82 -4.67 28.29
CA HIS A 198 15.96 -5.70 29.32
C HIS A 198 16.22 -5.11 30.71
N ASN A 199 17.13 -4.14 30.83
CA ASN A 199 17.42 -3.45 32.09
C ASN A 199 16.17 -2.74 32.66
N VAL A 200 15.41 -2.07 31.78
CA VAL A 200 14.15 -1.42 32.15
C VAL A 200 13.13 -2.44 32.65
N PHE A 201 12.99 -3.58 31.98
CA PHE A 201 12.07 -4.64 32.40
C PHE A 201 12.49 -5.26 33.73
N GLN A 202 13.79 -5.45 33.98
CA GLN A 202 14.28 -5.89 35.29
C GLN A 202 13.93 -4.86 36.38
N LYS A 203 14.14 -3.56 36.13
CA LYS A 203 13.78 -2.49 37.07
C LYS A 203 12.28 -2.52 37.38
N LEU A 204 11.42 -2.57 36.36
CA LEU A 204 9.97 -2.65 36.54
C LEU A 204 9.55 -3.92 37.29
N ASN A 205 10.10 -5.09 36.96
CA ASN A 205 9.80 -6.33 37.67
C ASN A 205 10.23 -6.30 39.14
N ASN A 206 11.41 -5.74 39.44
CA ASN A 206 11.89 -5.59 40.82
C ASN A 206 10.93 -4.68 41.63
N GLU A 207 10.41 -3.62 41.03
CA GLU A 207 9.39 -2.79 41.65
C GLU A 207 8.11 -3.59 41.96
N LEU A 208 7.67 -4.44 41.02
CA LEU A 208 6.51 -5.33 41.22
C LEU A 208 6.72 -6.34 42.36
N GLU A 209 7.94 -6.86 42.54
CA GLU A 209 8.29 -7.81 43.59
C GLU A 209 8.43 -7.15 44.98
N SER A 210 9.04 -5.96 45.05
CA SER A 210 9.41 -5.26 46.29
C SER A 210 8.23 -4.75 47.15
N HIS A 211 7.01 -4.70 46.61
CA HIS A 211 5.84 -4.25 47.36
C HIS A 211 5.30 -5.37 48.26
N GLU A 212 5.60 -5.34 49.56
CA GLU A 212 5.21 -6.35 50.56
C GLU A 212 3.70 -6.38 50.94
N ASN A 213 2.85 -5.49 50.40
CA ASN A 213 1.44 -5.43 50.80
C ASN A 213 0.47 -6.13 49.83
N SER A 214 -0.52 -6.82 50.40
CA SER A 214 -1.68 -7.46 49.78
C SER A 214 -2.72 -6.44 49.26
N ASP A 215 -2.28 -5.36 48.61
CA ASP A 215 -3.15 -4.25 48.21
C ASP A 215 -3.64 -4.41 46.77
N ILE A 216 -4.93 -4.17 46.55
CA ILE A 216 -5.60 -4.11 45.24
C ILE A 216 -4.84 -3.20 44.25
N CYS A 217 -4.22 -2.12 44.75
CA CYS A 217 -3.37 -1.20 43.99
C CYS A 217 -2.16 -1.91 43.34
N LYS A 218 -1.58 -2.93 44.00
CA LYS A 218 -0.48 -3.74 43.45
C LYS A 218 -0.93 -4.55 42.24
N VAL A 219 -2.13 -5.14 42.31
CA VAL A 219 -2.70 -5.94 41.21
C VAL A 219 -2.97 -5.08 39.98
N TYR A 220 -3.50 -3.86 40.18
CA TYR A 220 -3.69 -2.91 39.08
C TYR A 220 -2.37 -2.48 38.47
N TYR A 221 -1.42 -1.99 39.29
CA TYR A 221 -0.11 -1.56 38.80
C TYR A 221 0.61 -2.68 38.03
N MET A 222 0.63 -3.90 38.59
CA MET A 222 1.23 -5.06 37.95
C MET A 222 0.58 -5.35 36.60
N SER A 223 -0.75 -5.37 36.54
CA SER A 223 -1.46 -5.69 35.29
C SER A 223 -1.23 -4.64 34.20
N ARG A 224 -1.25 -3.35 34.55
CA ARG A 224 -1.10 -2.22 33.62
C ARG A 224 0.32 -2.10 33.07
N VAL A 225 1.32 -2.21 33.93
CA VAL A 225 2.74 -2.17 33.50
C VAL A 225 3.09 -3.43 32.72
N THR A 226 2.64 -4.61 33.14
CA THR A 226 2.87 -5.85 32.38
C THR A 226 2.23 -5.79 30.99
N GLU A 227 1.02 -5.24 30.87
CA GLU A 227 0.36 -5.01 29.59
C GLU A 227 1.21 -4.12 28.68
N SER A 228 1.76 -3.01 29.20
CA SER A 228 2.63 -2.10 28.45
C SER A 228 3.90 -2.79 27.96
N MET A 229 4.53 -3.62 28.80
CA MET A 229 5.74 -4.38 28.48
C MET A 229 5.48 -5.35 27.31
N ILE A 230 4.38 -6.09 27.39
CA ILE A 230 3.96 -7.02 26.33
C ILE A 230 3.64 -6.24 25.04
N TYR A 231 2.88 -5.15 25.14
CA TYR A 231 2.46 -4.35 23.99
C TYR A 231 3.65 -3.74 23.25
N GLY A 232 4.56 -3.05 23.95
CA GLY A 232 5.74 -2.43 23.34
C GLY A 232 6.66 -3.45 22.67
N THR A 233 6.88 -4.60 23.32
CA THR A 233 7.70 -5.68 22.72
C THR A 233 7.03 -6.26 21.47
N GLY A 234 5.72 -6.47 21.50
CA GLY A 234 4.96 -6.97 20.36
C GLY A 234 4.95 -5.99 19.18
N LEU A 235 4.80 -4.68 19.44
CA LEU A 235 4.87 -3.64 18.41
C LEU A 235 6.19 -3.64 17.64
N ILE A 236 7.31 -3.76 18.37
CA ILE A 236 8.65 -3.87 17.77
C ILE A 236 8.70 -5.09 16.84
N LYS A 237 8.17 -6.24 17.27
CA LYS A 237 8.17 -7.47 16.46
C LYS A 237 7.27 -7.36 15.21
N GLU A 238 6.09 -6.76 15.33
CA GLU A 238 5.16 -6.60 14.21
C GLU A 238 5.73 -5.69 13.11
N LYS A 239 6.39 -4.60 13.50
CA LYS A 239 7.03 -3.65 12.58
C LYS A 239 8.34 -4.19 12.00
N ASN A 240 9.13 -4.88 12.81
CA ASN A 240 10.45 -5.37 12.44
C ASN A 240 10.52 -6.91 12.44
N ARG A 241 9.76 -7.55 11.55
CA ARG A 241 9.59 -9.03 11.53
C ARG A 241 10.90 -9.83 11.41
N SER A 242 11.91 -9.27 10.73
CA SER A 242 13.23 -9.88 10.55
C SER A 242 14.17 -9.71 11.74
N THR A 243 13.81 -8.89 12.73
CA THR A 243 14.71 -8.59 13.85
C THR A 243 14.76 -9.76 14.80
N VAL A 244 15.94 -10.37 14.90
CA VAL A 244 16.24 -11.38 15.91
C VAL A 244 16.59 -10.66 17.21
N LEU A 245 15.87 -10.99 18.27
CA LEU A 245 16.00 -10.43 19.62
C LEU A 245 17.17 -11.09 20.38
N GLU A 246 18.35 -11.20 19.78
CA GLU A 246 19.45 -12.08 20.25
C GLU A 246 20.00 -11.73 21.66
N THR A 247 19.84 -10.48 22.12
CA THR A 247 20.25 -10.04 23.47
C THR A 247 19.10 -9.93 24.48
N PHE A 248 17.85 -10.09 24.03
CA PHE A 248 16.69 -9.97 24.88
C PHE A 248 16.18 -11.38 25.25
N PRO A 249 16.05 -11.74 26.54
CA PRO A 249 15.65 -13.09 26.96
C PRO A 249 14.14 -13.31 26.79
N LEU A 250 13.68 -13.26 25.53
CA LEU A 250 12.29 -13.28 25.13
C LEU A 250 11.55 -14.53 25.63
N GLU A 251 12.19 -15.70 25.54
CA GLU A 251 11.59 -16.97 25.98
C GLU A 251 11.21 -16.93 27.47
N ASN A 252 12.07 -16.35 28.31
CA ASN A 252 11.79 -16.20 29.74
C ASN A 252 10.58 -15.30 29.99
N TYR A 253 10.48 -14.19 29.26
CA TYR A 253 9.34 -13.28 29.36
C TYR A 253 8.04 -13.90 28.85
N ILE A 254 8.06 -14.57 27.70
CA ILE A 254 6.89 -15.27 27.13
C ILE A 254 6.36 -16.33 28.11
N ASN A 255 7.25 -17.13 28.70
CA ASN A 255 6.88 -18.13 29.69
C ASN A 255 6.29 -17.47 30.95
N HIS A 256 6.90 -16.40 31.43
CA HIS A 256 6.39 -15.64 32.57
C HIS A 256 4.99 -15.04 32.29
N TRP A 257 4.82 -14.35 31.15
CA TRP A 257 3.54 -13.75 30.76
C TRP A 257 2.45 -14.80 30.57
N THR A 258 2.77 -15.95 29.99
CA THR A 258 1.81 -17.06 29.83
C THR A 258 1.32 -17.57 31.18
N ASN A 259 2.17 -17.63 32.21
CA ASN A 259 1.76 -18.04 33.56
C ASN A 259 0.76 -17.05 34.20
N LEU A 260 0.82 -15.77 33.83
CA LEU A 260 -0.10 -14.73 34.32
C LEU A 260 -1.51 -14.84 33.75
N PHE A 261 -1.77 -15.76 32.81
CA PHE A 261 -3.10 -15.97 32.24
C PHE A 261 -4.17 -16.32 33.29
N THR A 262 -3.77 -16.96 34.39
CA THR A 262 -4.65 -17.40 35.48
C THR A 262 -5.10 -16.29 36.42
N THR A 263 -4.57 -15.06 36.27
CA THR A 263 -4.80 -13.92 37.18
C THR A 263 -6.21 -13.32 37.12
N GLY A 264 -7.05 -13.71 36.15
CA GLY A 264 -8.43 -13.23 36.01
C GLY A 264 -8.60 -11.82 35.44
N ASN A 265 -7.50 -11.10 35.18
CA ASN A 265 -7.55 -9.77 34.55
C ASN A 265 -7.75 -9.91 33.03
N LEU A 266 -8.94 -9.52 32.54
CA LEU A 266 -9.32 -9.64 31.12
C LEU A 266 -8.40 -8.84 30.18
N MET A 267 -7.96 -7.64 30.59
CA MET A 267 -7.02 -6.79 29.83
C MET A 267 -5.72 -7.53 29.57
N LEU A 268 -5.13 -8.07 30.64
CA LEU A 268 -3.88 -8.79 30.55
C LEU A 268 -4.04 -10.10 29.76
N GLN A 269 -5.14 -10.84 29.97
CA GLN A 269 -5.45 -12.05 29.21
C GLN A 269 -5.55 -11.79 27.71
N GLY A 270 -6.28 -10.74 27.31
CA GLY A 270 -6.41 -10.34 25.91
C GLY A 270 -5.05 -9.97 25.30
N ARG A 271 -4.22 -9.23 26.05
CA ARG A 271 -2.88 -8.87 25.59
C ARG A 271 -1.94 -10.07 25.47
N ILE A 272 -2.01 -11.02 26.40
CA ILE A 272 -1.23 -12.27 26.34
C ILE A 272 -1.66 -13.09 25.11
N ILE A 273 -2.96 -13.23 24.83
CA ILE A 273 -3.46 -13.92 23.62
C ILE A 273 -2.89 -13.28 22.36
N TRP A 274 -3.00 -11.95 22.24
CA TRP A 274 -2.47 -11.21 21.10
C TRP A 274 -0.96 -11.44 20.94
N ALA A 275 -0.19 -11.36 22.03
CA ALA A 275 1.25 -11.58 22.01
C ALA A 275 1.62 -13.01 21.60
N GLY A 276 0.83 -14.01 21.99
CA GLY A 276 1.01 -15.39 21.51
C GLY A 276 0.91 -15.50 19.99
N GLY A 277 0.01 -14.73 19.36
CA GLY A 277 -0.06 -14.61 17.91
C GLY A 277 1.18 -13.93 17.31
N VAL A 278 1.59 -12.79 17.87
CA VAL A 278 2.75 -12.01 17.37
C VAL A 278 4.06 -12.81 17.45
N PHE A 279 4.26 -13.57 18.53
CA PHE A 279 5.46 -14.39 18.78
C PHE A 279 5.27 -15.88 18.46
N CYS A 280 4.33 -16.23 17.58
CA CYS A 280 3.94 -17.61 17.31
C CYS A 280 5.11 -18.51 16.87
N ASN A 281 6.11 -17.95 16.18
CA ASN A 281 7.31 -18.67 15.75
C ASN A 281 8.25 -18.99 16.93
N GLU A 282 8.30 -18.11 17.93
CA GLU A 282 9.15 -18.22 19.12
C GLU A 282 8.51 -19.02 20.27
N LEU A 283 7.18 -19.22 20.25
CA LEU A 283 6.50 -20.03 21.29
C LEU A 283 6.98 -21.48 21.30
N SER A 284 7.08 -22.10 22.48
CA SER A 284 7.19 -23.56 22.56
C SER A 284 5.84 -24.23 22.19
N PRO A 285 5.83 -25.46 21.65
CA PRO A 285 4.59 -26.16 21.31
C PRO A 285 3.60 -26.29 22.47
N ASN A 286 4.10 -26.51 23.70
CA ASN A 286 3.27 -26.62 24.90
C ASN A 286 2.58 -25.29 25.25
N VAL A 287 3.31 -24.17 25.16
CA VAL A 287 2.75 -22.83 25.38
C VAL A 287 1.71 -22.52 24.31
N MET A 288 2.01 -22.82 23.06
CA MET A 288 1.08 -22.63 21.94
C MET A 288 -0.21 -23.45 22.12
N GLU A 289 -0.13 -24.70 22.56
CA GLU A 289 -1.33 -25.52 22.84
C GLU A 289 -2.21 -24.89 23.94
N CYS A 290 -1.59 -24.34 24.99
CA CYS A 290 -2.31 -23.62 26.04
C CYS A 290 -3.01 -22.36 25.49
N HIS A 291 -2.29 -21.55 24.70
CA HIS A 291 -2.84 -20.37 24.04
C HIS A 291 -4.03 -20.72 23.13
N LEU A 292 -3.90 -21.74 22.27
CA LEU A 292 -4.98 -22.17 21.37
C LEU A 292 -6.23 -22.62 22.14
N LYS A 293 -6.07 -23.36 23.24
CA LYS A 293 -7.20 -23.75 24.09
C LYS A 293 -7.93 -22.53 24.67
N ASN A 294 -7.18 -21.54 25.15
CA ASN A 294 -7.74 -20.30 25.72
C ASN A 294 -8.42 -19.43 24.66
N ILE A 295 -7.86 -19.35 23.45
CA ILE A 295 -8.49 -18.67 22.30
C ILE A 295 -9.84 -19.33 21.98
N ILE A 296 -9.87 -20.66 21.83
CA ILE A 296 -11.10 -21.40 21.52
C ILE A 296 -12.14 -21.21 22.61
N GLN A 297 -11.75 -21.25 23.89
CA GLN A 297 -12.64 -20.99 25.01
C GLN A 297 -13.19 -19.56 24.98
N SER A 298 -12.35 -18.57 24.68
CA SER A 298 -12.74 -17.15 24.59
C SER A 298 -13.75 -16.92 23.46
N LEU A 299 -13.54 -17.55 22.31
CA LEU A 299 -14.46 -17.47 21.17
C LEU A 299 -15.78 -18.19 21.46
N THR A 300 -15.72 -19.36 22.12
CA THR A 300 -16.92 -20.15 22.48
C THR A 300 -17.77 -19.46 23.56
N THR A 301 -17.12 -18.82 24.54
CA THR A 301 -17.81 -18.09 25.63
C THR A 301 -18.30 -16.71 25.21
N GLU A 302 -17.95 -16.26 24.00
CA GLU A 302 -18.33 -14.96 23.43
C GLU A 302 -18.01 -13.77 24.33
N ASN A 303 -16.91 -13.85 25.09
CA ASN A 303 -16.47 -12.73 25.92
C ASN A 303 -16.05 -11.57 25.02
N LYS A 304 -16.92 -10.57 24.85
CA LYS A 304 -16.77 -9.42 23.95
C LYS A 304 -15.37 -8.79 24.03
N TYR A 305 -14.78 -8.75 25.23
CA TYR A 305 -13.48 -8.17 25.48
C TYR A 305 -12.31 -8.99 24.89
N LEU A 306 -12.42 -10.32 24.88
CA LEU A 306 -11.36 -11.23 24.40
C LEU A 306 -11.52 -11.64 22.94
N LEU A 307 -12.64 -11.33 22.29
CA LEU A 307 -12.90 -11.74 20.90
C LEU A 307 -11.89 -11.14 19.92
N SER A 308 -11.63 -9.83 20.03
CA SER A 308 -10.74 -9.11 19.11
C SER A 308 -9.30 -9.64 19.18
N PRO A 309 -8.64 -9.71 20.36
CA PRO A 309 -7.30 -10.27 20.45
C PRO A 309 -7.24 -11.75 20.04
N SER A 310 -8.29 -12.53 20.31
CA SER A 310 -8.37 -13.95 19.88
C SER A 310 -8.38 -14.10 18.36
N ALA A 311 -9.19 -13.30 17.66
CA ALA A 311 -9.24 -13.32 16.20
C ALA A 311 -7.93 -12.82 15.57
N GLN A 312 -7.34 -11.74 16.10
CA GLN A 312 -6.04 -11.24 15.67
C GLN A 312 -4.93 -12.29 15.84
N ALA A 313 -4.88 -12.95 17.00
CA ALA A 313 -3.88 -13.97 17.27
C ALA A 313 -3.99 -15.15 16.29
N LEU A 314 -5.21 -15.62 16.02
CA LEU A 314 -5.47 -16.65 15.01
C LEU A 314 -5.00 -16.23 13.62
N GLY A 315 -5.26 -14.98 13.21
CA GLY A 315 -4.75 -14.43 11.96
C GLY A 315 -3.22 -14.55 11.86
N CYS A 316 -2.49 -14.21 12.94
CA CYS A 316 -1.04 -14.35 12.99
C CYS A 316 -0.59 -15.82 12.93
N TYR A 317 -1.23 -16.71 13.71
CA TYR A 317 -0.90 -18.13 13.69
C TYR A 317 -1.08 -18.76 12.30
N PHE A 318 -2.18 -18.44 11.61
CA PHE A 318 -2.44 -18.96 10.28
C PHE A 318 -1.51 -18.34 9.23
N LYS A 319 -1.21 -17.04 9.34
CA LYS A 319 -0.27 -16.37 8.43
C LYS A 319 1.11 -17.03 8.44
N GLU A 320 1.63 -17.33 9.61
CA GLU A 320 2.95 -17.94 9.80
C GLU A 320 2.94 -19.47 9.69
N TYR A 321 1.79 -20.11 9.44
CA TYR A 321 1.62 -21.57 9.45
C TYR A 321 2.69 -22.33 8.66
N LYS A 322 3.04 -21.87 7.45
CA LYS A 322 4.06 -22.50 6.60
C LYS A 322 5.49 -22.40 7.17
N ASN A 323 5.75 -21.37 7.96
CA ASN A 323 7.07 -21.09 8.55
C ASN A 323 7.27 -21.82 9.89
N MET A 324 6.19 -22.32 10.50
CA MET A 324 6.23 -23.03 11.78
C MET A 324 6.78 -24.45 11.65
N SER A 325 7.25 -25.02 12.76
CA SER A 325 7.61 -26.44 12.86
C SER A 325 6.41 -27.37 12.62
N LEU A 326 6.68 -28.60 12.18
CA LEU A 326 5.64 -29.60 11.89
C LEU A 326 4.74 -29.89 13.10
N GLU A 327 5.29 -29.87 14.32
CA GLU A 327 4.52 -30.06 15.56
C GLU A 327 3.47 -28.96 15.76
N LYS A 328 3.86 -27.69 15.53
CA LYS A 328 2.95 -26.53 15.61
C LYS A 328 1.89 -26.56 14.51
N GLN A 329 2.28 -26.94 13.29
CA GLN A 329 1.34 -27.13 12.18
C GLN A 329 0.30 -28.21 12.48
N TYR A 330 0.72 -29.30 13.13
CA TYR A 330 -0.19 -30.36 13.58
C TYR A 330 -1.17 -29.87 14.65
N LEU A 331 -0.71 -29.08 15.63
CA LEU A 331 -1.60 -28.47 16.64
C LEU A 331 -2.68 -27.61 16.01
N ILE A 332 -2.31 -26.73 15.06
CA ILE A 332 -3.26 -25.91 14.32
C ILE A 332 -4.24 -26.79 13.54
N SER A 333 -3.75 -27.76 12.78
CA SER A 333 -4.58 -28.64 11.94
C SER A 333 -5.58 -29.45 12.77
N ARG A 334 -5.17 -29.95 13.94
CA ARG A 334 -6.02 -30.70 14.86
C ARG A 334 -7.21 -29.87 15.37
N ASN A 335 -7.01 -28.57 15.59
CA ASN A 335 -8.03 -27.66 16.11
C ASN A 335 -8.76 -26.85 15.03
N ALA A 336 -8.37 -26.96 13.76
CA ALA A 336 -8.83 -26.11 12.66
C ALA A 336 -10.36 -26.11 12.48
N LYS A 337 -11.02 -27.28 12.53
CA LYS A 337 -12.48 -27.37 12.38
C LYS A 337 -13.22 -26.65 13.50
N GLN A 338 -12.80 -26.85 14.75
CA GLN A 338 -13.39 -26.17 15.90
C GLN A 338 -13.18 -24.65 15.82
N ILE A 339 -11.99 -24.20 15.39
CA ILE A 339 -11.70 -22.78 15.20
C ILE A 339 -12.58 -22.19 14.10
N LEU A 340 -12.74 -22.89 12.96
CA LEU A 340 -13.64 -22.47 11.88
C LEU A 340 -15.06 -22.27 12.40
N ASP A 341 -15.60 -23.26 13.12
CA ASP A 341 -16.97 -23.19 13.64
C ASP A 341 -17.17 -21.99 14.59
N CYS A 342 -16.16 -21.67 15.41
CA CYS A 342 -16.16 -20.49 16.28
C CYS A 342 -16.09 -19.17 15.49
N LEU A 343 -15.22 -19.08 14.49
CA LEU A 343 -15.10 -17.87 13.67
C LEU A 343 -16.38 -17.63 12.86
N VAL A 344 -16.99 -18.70 12.33
CA VAL A 344 -18.27 -18.65 11.62
C VAL A 344 -19.41 -18.20 12.54
N SER A 345 -19.49 -18.74 13.76
CA SER A 345 -20.55 -18.38 14.71
C SER A 345 -20.49 -16.90 15.11
N ILE A 346 -19.29 -16.37 15.37
CA ILE A 346 -19.07 -14.97 15.70
C ILE A 346 -19.34 -14.08 14.48
N SER A 347 -18.87 -14.46 13.30
CA SER A 347 -19.07 -13.70 12.06
C SER A 347 -20.54 -13.55 11.67
N ARG A 348 -21.40 -14.48 12.10
CA ARG A 348 -22.86 -14.36 11.94
C ARG A 348 -23.47 -13.28 12.84
N LYS A 349 -22.79 -12.79 13.87
CA LYS A 349 -23.26 -11.74 14.79
C LYS A 349 -22.55 -10.44 14.45
N LEU A 350 -23.09 -9.69 13.48
CA LEU A 350 -22.40 -8.52 12.89
C LEU A 350 -22.32 -7.29 13.79
N ASN A 351 -23.24 -7.14 14.74
CA ASN A 351 -23.31 -5.95 15.58
C ASN A 351 -22.57 -6.23 16.91
N ASP A 352 -21.56 -5.42 17.25
CA ASP A 352 -20.71 -5.49 18.47
C ASP A 352 -19.49 -6.43 18.47
N HIS A 353 -19.13 -7.06 17.33
CA HIS A 353 -18.08 -8.09 17.30
C HIS A 353 -16.91 -7.71 16.36
N PRO A 354 -15.69 -8.27 16.54
CA PRO A 354 -14.50 -7.92 15.75
C PRO A 354 -14.54 -8.55 14.35
N PHE A 355 -15.55 -8.17 13.56
CA PHE A 355 -15.90 -8.83 12.31
C PHE A 355 -14.74 -8.83 11.30
N HIS A 356 -14.05 -7.70 11.12
CA HIS A 356 -12.91 -7.63 10.21
C HIS A 356 -11.76 -8.56 10.64
N HIS A 357 -11.43 -8.65 11.94
CA HIS A 357 -10.40 -9.57 12.43
C HIS A 357 -10.80 -11.04 12.21
N CYS A 358 -12.08 -11.37 12.34
CA CYS A 358 -12.59 -12.71 12.04
C CYS A 358 -12.43 -13.03 10.55
N LEU A 359 -12.80 -12.12 9.65
CA LEU A 359 -12.61 -12.29 8.20
C LEU A 359 -11.13 -12.45 7.84
N HIS A 360 -10.26 -11.65 8.46
CA HIS A 360 -8.82 -11.75 8.29
C HIS A 360 -8.28 -13.13 8.69
N ALA A 361 -8.68 -13.63 9.86
CA ALA A 361 -8.31 -14.97 10.31
C ALA A 361 -8.87 -16.06 9.40
N LEU A 362 -10.10 -15.92 8.90
CA LEU A 362 -10.71 -16.85 7.94
C LEU A 362 -9.94 -16.91 6.63
N GLY A 363 -9.49 -15.77 6.08
CA GLY A 363 -8.73 -15.72 4.83
C GLY A 363 -7.42 -16.54 4.91
N TYR A 364 -6.66 -16.38 6.00
CA TYR A 364 -5.47 -17.20 6.23
C TYR A 364 -5.79 -18.65 6.59
N LEU A 365 -6.87 -18.93 7.31
CA LEU A 365 -7.32 -20.29 7.57
C LEU A 365 -7.62 -21.04 6.26
N ILE A 366 -8.31 -20.40 5.32
CA ILE A 366 -8.60 -20.96 3.99
C ILE A 366 -7.32 -21.22 3.21
N LYS A 367 -6.34 -20.31 3.27
CA LYS A 367 -5.02 -20.49 2.66
C LYS A 367 -4.30 -21.74 3.20
N CYS A 368 -4.36 -21.97 4.51
CA CYS A 368 -3.61 -23.04 5.18
C CYS A 368 -4.33 -24.40 5.17
N GLN A 369 -5.66 -24.39 5.33
CA GLN A 369 -6.50 -25.58 5.51
C GLN A 369 -7.49 -25.70 4.34
N LYS A 370 -6.94 -25.85 3.12
CA LYS A 370 -7.74 -25.83 1.89
C LYS A 370 -8.87 -26.84 1.92
N SER A 371 -8.62 -28.10 2.29
CA SER A 371 -9.61 -29.19 2.37
C SER A 371 -10.77 -28.86 3.32
N LEU A 372 -10.47 -28.31 4.50
CA LEU A 372 -11.48 -27.91 5.47
C LEU A 372 -12.37 -26.79 4.92
N ALA A 373 -11.79 -25.83 4.20
CA ALA A 373 -12.57 -24.80 3.52
C ALA A 373 -13.51 -25.41 2.45
N GLN A 374 -13.09 -26.49 1.77
CA GLN A 374 -13.93 -27.19 0.78
C GLN A 374 -15.17 -27.83 1.39
N GLU A 375 -15.07 -28.36 2.61
CA GLU A 375 -16.19 -29.00 3.29
C GLU A 375 -17.21 -27.99 3.83
N ASN A 376 -16.84 -26.72 3.96
CA ASN A 376 -17.64 -25.69 4.65
C ASN A 376 -17.94 -24.46 3.77
N VAL A 377 -17.88 -24.64 2.46
CA VAL A 377 -18.06 -23.58 1.45
C VAL A 377 -19.36 -22.81 1.65
N GLU A 378 -20.49 -23.51 1.86
CA GLU A 378 -21.81 -22.87 2.05
C GLU A 378 -21.84 -21.90 3.23
N GLN A 379 -21.16 -22.24 4.34
CA GLN A 379 -21.13 -21.38 5.53
C GLN A 379 -20.28 -20.13 5.30
N LEU A 380 -19.20 -20.26 4.53
CA LEU A 380 -18.35 -19.16 4.13
C LEU A 380 -19.08 -18.22 3.16
N GLU A 381 -19.84 -18.76 2.20
CA GLU A 381 -20.71 -17.98 1.31
C GLU A 381 -21.70 -17.12 2.09
N ASP A 382 -22.44 -17.73 3.03
CA ASP A 382 -23.44 -17.02 3.81
C ASP A 382 -22.83 -15.84 4.58
N ILE A 383 -21.59 -15.96 5.08
CA ILE A 383 -20.87 -14.88 5.76
C ILE A 383 -20.51 -13.76 4.78
N LEU A 384 -19.99 -14.09 3.59
CA LEU A 384 -19.58 -13.09 2.60
C LEU A 384 -20.77 -12.29 2.07
N ILE A 385 -21.89 -12.97 1.76
CA ILE A 385 -23.15 -12.29 1.38
C ILE A 385 -23.58 -11.34 2.49
N LYS A 386 -23.56 -11.82 3.74
CA LYS A 386 -23.97 -11.02 4.89
C LYS A 386 -23.04 -9.82 5.13
N ALA A 387 -21.74 -9.98 4.92
CA ALA A 387 -20.74 -8.92 5.00
C ALA A 387 -21.05 -7.81 4.01
N MET A 388 -21.28 -8.19 2.74
CA MET A 388 -21.61 -7.23 1.69
C MET A 388 -22.92 -6.50 1.97
N MET A 389 -23.98 -7.21 2.37
CA MET A 389 -25.29 -6.59 2.60
C MET A 389 -25.28 -5.54 3.72
N ASN A 390 -24.47 -5.73 4.76
CA ASN A 390 -24.54 -4.92 5.98
C ASN A 390 -23.37 -3.93 6.16
N SER A 391 -22.24 -4.15 5.49
CA SER A 391 -20.99 -3.41 5.72
C SER A 391 -20.35 -2.93 4.42
N TYR A 392 -21.14 -2.72 3.36
CA TYR A 392 -20.64 -2.27 2.05
C TYR A 392 -19.87 -0.94 2.11
N ALA A 393 -20.29 -0.03 3.00
CA ALA A 393 -19.67 1.28 3.18
C ALA A 393 -18.37 1.22 4.00
N ASP A 394 -18.09 0.11 4.67
CA ASP A 394 -16.91 -0.05 5.52
C ASP A 394 -15.71 -0.56 4.68
N PRO A 395 -14.69 0.28 4.43
CA PRO A 395 -13.55 -0.11 3.61
C PRO A 395 -12.70 -1.21 4.27
N ASP A 396 -12.62 -1.25 5.60
CA ASP A 396 -11.82 -2.24 6.32
C ASP A 396 -12.45 -3.63 6.21
N VAL A 397 -13.78 -3.72 6.29
CA VAL A 397 -14.50 -4.99 6.08
C VAL A 397 -14.40 -5.44 4.63
N MET A 398 -14.62 -4.54 3.66
CA MET A 398 -14.57 -4.91 2.24
C MET A 398 -13.17 -5.36 1.80
N LYS A 399 -12.12 -4.81 2.41
CA LYS A 399 -10.74 -5.28 2.26
C LYS A 399 -10.61 -6.76 2.66
N GLU A 400 -11.14 -7.15 3.82
CA GLU A 400 -11.04 -8.53 4.27
C GLU A 400 -11.97 -9.48 3.48
N VAL A 401 -13.13 -8.99 3.02
CA VAL A 401 -14.00 -9.73 2.07
C VAL A 401 -13.24 -10.05 0.78
N ASN A 402 -12.57 -9.05 0.20
CA ASN A 402 -11.73 -9.22 -0.99
C ASN A 402 -10.63 -10.28 -0.78
N PHE A 403 -9.97 -10.23 0.38
CA PHE A 403 -8.93 -11.20 0.75
C PHE A 403 -9.48 -12.63 0.86
N VAL A 404 -10.61 -12.81 1.56
CA VAL A 404 -11.27 -14.12 1.68
C VAL A 404 -11.69 -14.64 0.30
N CYS A 405 -12.34 -13.82 -0.52
CA CYS A 405 -12.72 -14.20 -1.89
C CYS A 405 -11.51 -14.61 -2.74
N ALA A 406 -10.39 -13.88 -2.67
CA ALA A 406 -9.17 -14.24 -3.37
C ALA A 406 -8.63 -15.61 -2.93
N LYS A 407 -8.59 -15.90 -1.62
CA LYS A 407 -8.11 -17.20 -1.12
C LYS A 407 -9.07 -18.35 -1.41
N MET A 408 -10.38 -18.11 -1.42
CA MET A 408 -11.36 -19.08 -1.90
C MET A 408 -11.20 -19.34 -3.41
N ALA A 409 -10.96 -18.31 -4.21
CA ALA A 409 -10.68 -18.40 -5.65
C ALA A 409 -9.43 -19.20 -6.00
N GLN A 410 -8.37 -19.05 -5.20
CA GLN A 410 -7.14 -19.84 -5.35
C GLN A 410 -7.29 -21.30 -4.89
N ALA A 411 -8.34 -21.64 -4.12
CA ALA A 411 -8.60 -23.02 -3.73
C ALA A 411 -9.25 -23.78 -4.91
N GLN A 412 -8.81 -25.01 -5.17
CA GLN A 412 -9.28 -25.85 -6.30
C GLN A 412 -10.81 -26.09 -6.31
N THR A 413 -11.49 -25.76 -5.20
CA THR A 413 -12.93 -25.83 -5.01
C THR A 413 -13.77 -24.80 -5.74
N PHE A 414 -13.15 -23.84 -6.43
CA PHE A 414 -13.90 -22.78 -7.11
C PHE A 414 -14.95 -23.29 -8.11
N LYS A 415 -14.80 -24.53 -8.62
CA LYS A 415 -15.82 -25.18 -9.45
C LYS A 415 -17.19 -25.36 -8.78
N VAL A 416 -17.28 -25.37 -7.45
CA VAL A 416 -18.53 -25.64 -6.70
C VAL A 416 -19.12 -24.36 -6.09
N PHE A 417 -18.28 -23.40 -5.68
CA PHE A 417 -18.67 -22.13 -5.06
C PHE A 417 -19.36 -21.15 -6.04
N VAL A 418 -19.06 -21.23 -7.33
CA VAL A 418 -19.54 -20.26 -8.34
C VAL A 418 -21.02 -20.39 -8.64
N HIS A 419 -21.69 -21.50 -8.31
CA HIS A 419 -22.93 -21.83 -8.99
C HIS A 419 -24.26 -21.48 -8.31
N ASP A 420 -24.35 -21.37 -6.98
CA ASP A 420 -25.70 -21.36 -6.37
C ASP A 420 -26.11 -20.05 -5.67
N LYS A 421 -25.37 -19.53 -4.68
CA LYS A 421 -25.86 -18.38 -3.86
C LYS A 421 -25.08 -17.09 -4.04
N PHE A 422 -23.75 -17.14 -3.91
CA PHE A 422 -22.92 -15.94 -3.90
C PHE A 422 -22.96 -15.21 -5.24
N PHE A 423 -22.91 -15.98 -6.32
CA PHE A 423 -22.96 -15.46 -7.68
C PHE A 423 -24.36 -14.94 -8.05
N SER A 424 -25.42 -15.70 -7.72
CA SER A 424 -26.81 -15.25 -7.82
C SER A 424 -27.05 -13.92 -7.08
N PHE A 425 -26.44 -13.75 -5.91
CA PHE A 425 -26.50 -12.50 -5.16
C PHE A 425 -25.80 -11.36 -5.90
N ILE A 426 -24.58 -11.58 -6.40
CA ILE A 426 -23.84 -10.55 -7.15
C ILE A 426 -24.59 -10.20 -8.44
N HIS A 427 -25.14 -11.18 -9.17
CA HIS A 427 -25.96 -10.93 -10.34
C HIS A 427 -27.20 -10.09 -9.99
N HIS A 428 -27.86 -10.37 -8.87
CA HIS A 428 -28.96 -9.53 -8.39
C HIS A 428 -28.52 -8.09 -8.04
N VAL A 429 -27.29 -7.91 -7.56
CA VAL A 429 -26.72 -6.58 -7.30
C VAL A 429 -26.42 -5.83 -8.61
N ILE A 430 -25.95 -6.54 -9.64
CA ILE A 430 -25.52 -5.96 -10.93
C ILE A 430 -26.68 -5.77 -11.92
N GLU A 431 -27.71 -6.61 -11.88
CA GLU A 431 -28.90 -6.52 -12.73
C GLU A 431 -30.05 -5.86 -11.94
N PRO A 432 -30.16 -4.52 -11.93
CA PRO A 432 -31.24 -3.85 -11.23
C PRO A 432 -32.57 -4.13 -11.93
N ILE A 433 -33.34 -5.09 -11.41
CA ILE A 433 -34.69 -5.43 -11.91
C ILE A 433 -35.61 -4.19 -11.87
N GLU A 434 -35.39 -3.26 -10.93
CA GLU A 434 -36.05 -1.96 -10.87
C GLU A 434 -35.15 -0.93 -10.20
N ARG A 435 -35.28 0.34 -10.61
CA ARG A 435 -34.63 1.58 -10.12
C ARG A 435 -34.44 1.68 -8.59
N ARG A 436 -33.58 0.87 -8.00
CA ARG A 436 -32.87 1.20 -6.77
C ARG A 436 -31.52 1.73 -7.22
N GLN A 437 -31.19 2.94 -6.79
CA GLN A 437 -29.81 3.39 -6.76
C GLN A 437 -29.07 2.39 -5.86
N THR A 438 -28.56 1.30 -6.43
CA THR A 438 -27.66 0.40 -5.74
C THR A 438 -26.37 1.18 -5.59
N THR A 439 -26.27 1.89 -4.46
CA THR A 439 -25.01 2.50 -4.06
C THR A 439 -23.96 1.40 -4.12
N ASN A 440 -22.88 1.69 -4.83
CA ASN A 440 -21.63 0.94 -4.87
C ASN A 440 -21.52 -0.27 -5.86
N LEU A 441 -22.08 -0.21 -7.07
CA LEU A 441 -21.91 -1.25 -8.10
C LEU A 441 -20.44 -1.56 -8.45
N ASP A 442 -19.55 -0.58 -8.31
CA ASP A 442 -18.10 -0.68 -8.48
C ASP A 442 -17.50 -1.84 -7.67
N LYS A 443 -17.80 -1.93 -6.37
CA LYS A 443 -17.18 -2.98 -5.52
C LYS A 443 -17.72 -4.38 -5.83
N ALA A 444 -18.91 -4.50 -6.43
CA ALA A 444 -19.45 -5.78 -6.87
C ALA A 444 -18.71 -6.27 -8.11
N PHE A 445 -18.44 -5.36 -9.06
CA PHE A 445 -17.58 -5.65 -10.21
C PHE A 445 -16.14 -5.95 -9.78
N ASP A 446 -15.58 -5.22 -8.80
CA ASP A 446 -14.25 -5.50 -8.26
C ASP A 446 -14.18 -6.89 -7.61
N LEU A 447 -15.21 -7.31 -6.88
CA LEU A 447 -15.26 -8.63 -6.28
C LEU A 447 -15.33 -9.74 -7.33
N LEU A 448 -16.15 -9.58 -8.37
CA LEU A 448 -16.15 -10.49 -9.52
C LEU A 448 -14.80 -10.51 -10.20
N ASN A 449 -14.15 -9.35 -10.33
CA ASN A 449 -12.84 -9.25 -10.94
C ASN A 449 -11.81 -10.04 -10.14
N ILE A 450 -11.77 -9.90 -8.82
CA ILE A 450 -10.90 -10.68 -7.92
C ILE A 450 -11.15 -12.18 -8.08
N ILE A 451 -12.41 -12.58 -8.05
CA ILE A 451 -12.82 -13.96 -8.26
C ILE A 451 -12.27 -14.48 -9.60
N CYS A 452 -12.54 -13.77 -10.69
CA CYS A 452 -12.09 -14.18 -12.01
C CYS A 452 -10.56 -14.21 -12.10
N LEU A 453 -9.90 -13.22 -11.52
CA LEU A 453 -8.45 -13.04 -11.53
C LEU A 453 -7.72 -14.14 -10.79
N TYR A 454 -8.27 -14.70 -9.72
CA TYR A 454 -7.61 -15.73 -8.92
C TYR A 454 -8.06 -17.17 -9.22
N SER A 455 -9.20 -17.36 -9.88
CA SER A 455 -9.75 -18.69 -10.18
C SER A 455 -9.10 -19.40 -11.36
N SER A 456 -8.66 -20.65 -11.22
CA SER A 456 -7.98 -21.36 -12.32
C SER A 456 -8.86 -21.58 -13.55
N THR A 457 -10.17 -21.80 -13.36
CA THR A 457 -11.16 -22.04 -14.42
C THR A 457 -12.52 -21.54 -13.95
N ILE A 458 -13.33 -21.00 -14.87
CA ILE A 458 -14.76 -20.71 -14.67
C ILE A 458 -15.55 -21.60 -15.63
N ASP A 459 -16.77 -21.96 -15.26
CA ASP A 459 -17.70 -22.65 -16.14
C ASP A 459 -18.23 -21.71 -17.25
N GLU A 460 -18.72 -22.29 -18.34
CA GLU A 460 -19.14 -21.52 -19.53
C GLU A 460 -20.37 -20.63 -19.28
N TYR A 461 -21.32 -21.07 -18.45
CA TYR A 461 -22.55 -20.32 -18.20
C TYR A 461 -22.29 -19.07 -17.36
N SER A 462 -21.59 -19.23 -16.23
CA SER A 462 -21.20 -18.13 -15.36
C SER A 462 -20.28 -17.16 -16.09
N PHE A 463 -19.33 -17.67 -16.90
CA PHE A 463 -18.50 -16.81 -17.74
C PHE A 463 -19.35 -15.90 -18.63
N LEU A 464 -20.34 -16.47 -19.35
CA LEU A 464 -21.24 -15.72 -20.22
C LEU A 464 -22.06 -14.68 -19.46
N GLU A 465 -22.57 -15.04 -18.28
CA GLU A 465 -23.39 -14.16 -17.46
C GLU A 465 -22.59 -12.95 -16.95
N ILE A 466 -21.37 -13.17 -16.44
CA ILE A 466 -20.47 -12.10 -15.96
C ILE A 466 -20.12 -11.18 -17.11
N PHE A 467 -19.69 -11.77 -18.23
CA PHE A 467 -19.28 -11.01 -19.41
C PHE A 467 -20.44 -10.16 -19.92
N ALA A 468 -21.63 -10.74 -20.06
CA ALA A 468 -22.83 -10.02 -20.49
C ALA A 468 -23.21 -8.92 -19.49
N SER A 469 -23.09 -9.15 -18.19
CA SER A 469 -23.44 -8.16 -17.16
C SER A 469 -22.52 -6.94 -17.20
N ALA A 470 -21.20 -7.16 -17.31
CA ALA A 470 -20.23 -6.07 -17.48
C ALA A 470 -20.42 -5.33 -18.82
N ALA A 471 -20.59 -6.07 -19.93
CA ALA A 471 -20.82 -5.49 -21.24
C ALA A 471 -22.14 -4.68 -21.30
N ASN A 472 -23.20 -5.17 -20.67
CA ASN A 472 -24.48 -4.48 -20.58
C ASN A 472 -24.38 -3.21 -19.74
N ARG A 473 -23.65 -3.22 -18.61
CA ARG A 473 -23.42 -1.99 -17.83
C ARG A 473 -22.73 -0.93 -18.68
N LEU A 474 -21.67 -1.32 -19.39
CA LEU A 474 -20.92 -0.41 -20.25
C LEU A 474 -21.72 0.07 -21.46
N SER A 475 -22.75 -0.67 -21.89
CA SER A 475 -23.60 -0.28 -23.03
C SER A 475 -24.63 0.81 -22.69
N LEU A 476 -24.86 1.09 -21.40
CA LEU A 476 -25.78 2.12 -20.94
C LEU A 476 -25.18 3.52 -21.11
N ASN A 477 -25.79 4.33 -21.98
CA ASN A 477 -25.36 5.70 -22.25
C ASN A 477 -25.94 6.75 -21.27
N THR A 478 -26.86 6.36 -20.39
CA THR A 478 -27.52 7.26 -19.42
C THR A 478 -26.93 7.03 -18.03
N GLU A 479 -26.53 8.11 -17.34
CA GLU A 479 -26.01 8.06 -15.95
C GLU A 479 -24.74 7.19 -15.80
N ARG A 480 -23.70 7.60 -16.53
CA ARG A 480 -22.36 7.03 -16.46
C ARG A 480 -21.70 7.39 -15.13
N ASP A 481 -21.10 6.39 -14.49
CA ASP A 481 -20.33 6.55 -13.26
C ASP A 481 -18.93 6.02 -13.56
N MET A 482 -17.93 6.91 -13.47
CA MET A 482 -16.56 6.61 -13.86
C MET A 482 -15.94 5.48 -13.05
N GLU A 483 -16.28 5.35 -11.76
CA GLU A 483 -15.75 4.31 -10.88
C GLU A 483 -16.35 2.95 -11.26
N VAL A 484 -17.67 2.90 -11.48
CA VAL A 484 -18.37 1.69 -11.90
C VAL A 484 -17.91 1.23 -13.28
N ASP A 485 -17.75 2.18 -14.21
CA ASP A 485 -17.27 1.92 -15.57
C ASP A 485 -15.81 1.40 -15.57
N GLU A 486 -14.96 1.93 -14.69
CA GLU A 486 -13.60 1.46 -14.46
C GLU A 486 -13.58 0.00 -13.99
N SER A 487 -14.35 -0.32 -12.94
CA SER A 487 -14.45 -1.69 -12.39
C SER A 487 -15.01 -2.69 -13.40
N ALA A 488 -16.08 -2.32 -14.13
CA ALA A 488 -16.65 -3.16 -15.17
C ALA A 488 -15.67 -3.40 -16.34
N GLY A 489 -14.93 -2.37 -16.75
CA GLY A 489 -13.89 -2.49 -17.78
C GLY A 489 -12.71 -3.37 -17.34
N ASN A 490 -12.25 -3.23 -16.09
CA ASN A 490 -11.21 -4.08 -15.52
C ASN A 490 -11.63 -5.55 -15.44
N LEU A 491 -12.90 -5.83 -15.11
CA LEU A 491 -13.45 -7.18 -15.16
C LEU A 491 -13.41 -7.77 -16.57
N LEU A 492 -13.83 -7.02 -17.59
CA LEU A 492 -13.74 -7.47 -18.99
C LEU A 492 -12.30 -7.74 -19.42
N ILE A 493 -11.33 -6.89 -19.00
CA ILE A 493 -9.90 -7.11 -19.23
C ILE A 493 -9.47 -8.48 -18.67
N THR A 494 -9.78 -8.76 -17.41
CA THR A 494 -9.44 -10.03 -16.76
C THR A 494 -10.06 -11.22 -17.48
N LEU A 495 -11.33 -11.12 -17.85
CA LEU A 495 -12.04 -12.17 -18.57
C LEU A 495 -11.40 -12.46 -19.94
N VAL A 496 -11.07 -11.40 -20.69
CA VAL A 496 -10.46 -11.50 -22.01
C VAL A 496 -9.06 -12.12 -21.93
N VAL A 497 -8.24 -11.71 -20.97
CA VAL A 497 -6.85 -12.21 -20.84
C VAL A 497 -6.79 -13.64 -20.33
N LYS A 498 -7.58 -13.95 -19.30
CA LYS A 498 -7.40 -15.21 -18.58
C LYS A 498 -8.16 -16.37 -19.19
N PHE A 499 -9.31 -16.10 -19.80
CA PHE A 499 -10.19 -17.14 -20.34
C PHE A 499 -10.22 -17.19 -21.87
N GLN A 500 -9.19 -16.67 -22.55
CA GLN A 500 -9.04 -16.65 -24.02
C GLN A 500 -9.45 -17.96 -24.70
N ASN A 501 -9.01 -19.10 -24.14
CA ASN A 501 -9.31 -20.41 -24.72
C ASN A 501 -10.81 -20.75 -24.62
N GLN A 502 -11.48 -20.37 -23.54
CA GLN A 502 -12.93 -20.55 -23.41
C GLN A 502 -13.67 -19.65 -24.41
N LEU A 503 -13.22 -18.40 -24.62
CA LEU A 503 -13.83 -17.47 -25.58
C LEU A 503 -13.91 -18.02 -27.01
N LYS A 504 -12.93 -18.81 -27.43
CA LYS A 504 -12.88 -19.38 -28.79
C LYS A 504 -13.99 -20.41 -29.06
N TYR A 505 -14.52 -21.04 -28.02
CA TYR A 505 -15.53 -22.10 -28.16
C TYR A 505 -16.95 -21.61 -27.84
N ILE A 506 -17.09 -20.51 -27.09
CA ILE A 506 -18.37 -20.00 -26.63
C ILE A 506 -18.93 -19.04 -27.68
N THR A 507 -19.75 -19.56 -28.59
CA THR A 507 -20.31 -18.78 -29.71
C THR A 507 -21.79 -18.43 -29.56
N GLN A 508 -22.50 -18.93 -28.53
CA GLN A 508 -23.96 -18.78 -28.47
C GLN A 508 -24.49 -18.59 -27.04
N THR A 509 -25.30 -17.55 -26.85
CA THR A 509 -26.22 -17.46 -25.71
C THR A 509 -27.29 -18.57 -25.79
N PRO A 510 -28.02 -18.84 -24.69
CA PRO A 510 -29.26 -19.62 -24.73
C PRO A 510 -30.31 -19.10 -25.73
N LYS A 511 -30.18 -17.84 -26.18
CA LYS A 511 -31.03 -17.16 -27.18
C LYS A 511 -30.45 -17.18 -28.60
N GLY A 512 -29.32 -17.87 -28.84
CA GLY A 512 -28.73 -18.04 -30.17
C GLY A 512 -27.96 -16.82 -30.71
N GLN A 513 -27.77 -15.76 -29.93
CA GLN A 513 -26.90 -14.63 -30.29
C GLN A 513 -25.47 -14.89 -29.80
N ALA A 514 -24.46 -14.60 -30.63
CA ALA A 514 -23.06 -14.64 -30.23
C ALA A 514 -22.74 -13.39 -29.40
N VAL A 515 -22.61 -13.52 -28.07
CA VAL A 515 -22.22 -12.41 -27.17
C VAL A 515 -20.95 -11.71 -27.68
N MET A 516 -20.01 -12.49 -28.21
CA MET A 516 -18.75 -11.99 -28.75
C MET A 516 -18.91 -11.18 -30.04
N SER A 517 -20.00 -11.36 -30.80
CA SER A 517 -20.25 -10.55 -32.01
C SER A 517 -20.66 -9.10 -31.69
N GLN A 518 -21.18 -8.85 -30.49
CA GLN A 518 -21.58 -7.53 -30.03
C GLN A 518 -20.42 -6.78 -29.36
N PHE A 519 -19.35 -7.49 -28.97
CA PHE A 519 -18.22 -6.90 -28.26
C PHE A 519 -17.46 -5.83 -29.08
N PRO A 520 -17.19 -6.01 -30.39
CA PRO A 520 -16.64 -4.93 -31.21
C PRO A 520 -17.53 -3.69 -31.26
N GLN A 521 -18.86 -3.87 -31.29
CA GLN A 521 -19.82 -2.76 -31.31
C GLN A 521 -19.80 -1.98 -29.99
N LEU A 522 -19.64 -2.68 -28.86
CA LEU A 522 -19.45 -2.06 -27.55
C LEU A 522 -18.16 -1.22 -27.53
N LEU A 523 -17.04 -1.77 -27.99
CA LEU A 523 -15.77 -1.06 -28.05
C LEU A 523 -15.86 0.17 -28.98
N ASP A 524 -16.50 0.03 -30.13
CA ASP A 524 -16.75 1.13 -31.07
C ASP A 524 -17.56 2.27 -30.41
N MET A 525 -18.57 1.95 -29.60
CA MET A 525 -19.33 2.93 -28.85
C MET A 525 -18.49 3.60 -27.74
N LEU A 526 -17.74 2.84 -26.94
CA LEU A 526 -16.88 3.39 -25.88
C LEU A 526 -15.77 4.31 -26.40
N MET A 527 -15.32 4.09 -27.64
CA MET A 527 -14.34 4.93 -28.32
C MET A 527 -14.94 6.17 -29.00
N GLN A 528 -16.25 6.38 -28.96
CA GLN A 528 -16.84 7.62 -29.48
C GLN A 528 -16.31 8.84 -28.70
N PRO A 529 -16.13 10.00 -29.36
CA PRO A 529 -15.55 11.19 -28.74
C PRO A 529 -16.43 11.78 -27.62
N ASP A 530 -17.75 11.63 -27.74
CA ASP A 530 -18.73 12.16 -26.77
C ASP A 530 -18.85 11.30 -25.51
N ILE A 531 -18.18 10.16 -25.49
CA ILE A 531 -18.30 9.13 -24.47
C ILE A 531 -17.10 9.19 -23.51
N GLU A 532 -17.35 9.64 -22.27
CA GLU A 532 -16.34 9.79 -21.21
C GLU A 532 -16.08 8.47 -20.48
N PHE A 533 -14.93 7.84 -20.71
CA PHE A 533 -14.55 6.56 -20.10
C PHE A 533 -13.09 6.59 -19.62
N PRO A 534 -12.70 5.82 -18.58
CA PRO A 534 -11.31 5.71 -18.15
C PRO A 534 -10.38 5.27 -19.30
N GLY A 535 -9.54 6.20 -19.78
CA GLY A 535 -8.75 5.99 -20.99
C GLY A 535 -7.81 4.78 -20.89
N ASN A 536 -7.07 4.66 -19.79
CA ASN A 536 -6.17 3.54 -19.50
C ASN A 536 -6.88 2.18 -19.63
N VAL A 537 -8.08 2.05 -19.06
CA VAL A 537 -8.87 0.82 -19.15
C VAL A 537 -9.32 0.56 -20.58
N LEU A 538 -9.79 1.57 -21.31
CA LEU A 538 -10.20 1.42 -22.72
C LEU A 538 -9.05 0.97 -23.61
N GLY A 539 -7.87 1.60 -23.44
CA GLY A 539 -6.66 1.26 -24.18
C GLY A 539 -6.29 -0.21 -24.01
N LYS A 540 -6.18 -0.65 -22.75
CA LYS A 540 -5.90 -2.05 -22.40
C LYS A 540 -6.96 -2.99 -22.96
N LEU A 541 -8.24 -2.70 -22.75
CA LEU A 541 -9.34 -3.55 -23.19
C LEU A 541 -9.32 -3.78 -24.70
N VAL A 542 -9.13 -2.73 -25.50
CA VAL A 542 -9.09 -2.84 -26.97
C VAL A 542 -7.86 -3.61 -27.44
N ILE A 543 -6.67 -3.32 -26.90
CA ILE A 543 -5.44 -4.04 -27.26
C ILE A 543 -5.57 -5.52 -26.96
N LEU A 544 -6.06 -5.85 -25.76
CA LEU A 544 -6.25 -7.23 -25.31
C LEU A 544 -7.33 -7.93 -26.12
N ALA A 545 -8.40 -7.24 -26.53
CA ALA A 545 -9.40 -7.78 -27.43
C ALA A 545 -8.82 -8.12 -28.80
N ILE A 546 -8.06 -7.21 -29.43
CA ILE A 546 -7.40 -7.44 -30.73
C ILE A 546 -6.47 -8.64 -30.64
N PHE A 547 -5.69 -8.74 -29.56
CA PHE A 547 -4.75 -9.82 -29.34
C PHE A 547 -5.43 -11.17 -29.10
N SER A 548 -6.45 -11.19 -28.24
CA SER A 548 -7.09 -12.42 -27.77
C SER A 548 -8.14 -12.96 -28.74
N LEU A 549 -8.77 -12.07 -29.52
CA LEU A 549 -9.90 -12.35 -30.41
C LEU A 549 -9.64 -11.83 -31.84
N PRO A 550 -8.54 -12.24 -32.51
CA PRO A 550 -8.11 -11.65 -33.76
C PRO A 550 -9.15 -11.80 -34.88
N GLU A 551 -9.81 -12.96 -34.99
CA GLU A 551 -10.81 -13.23 -36.04
C GLU A 551 -12.04 -12.34 -35.93
N ILE A 552 -12.44 -11.98 -34.71
CA ILE A 552 -13.62 -11.14 -34.43
C ILE A 552 -13.27 -9.66 -34.63
N MET A 553 -12.06 -9.26 -34.24
CA MET A 553 -11.62 -7.86 -34.27
C MET A 553 -11.12 -7.40 -35.65
N GLN A 554 -10.59 -8.30 -36.49
CA GLN A 554 -10.00 -7.96 -37.79
C GLN A 554 -10.88 -7.09 -38.70
N PRO A 555 -12.20 -7.33 -38.85
CA PRO A 555 -13.07 -6.49 -39.67
C PRO A 555 -13.25 -5.06 -39.14
N HIS A 556 -13.00 -4.84 -37.85
CA HIS A 556 -13.24 -3.58 -37.16
C HIS A 556 -12.00 -2.70 -37.04
N HIS A 557 -10.81 -3.16 -37.45
CA HIS A 557 -9.55 -2.42 -37.28
C HIS A 557 -9.59 -1.00 -37.87
N GLU A 558 -10.16 -0.81 -39.07
CA GLU A 558 -10.27 0.52 -39.68
C GLU A 558 -11.21 1.46 -38.91
N THR A 559 -12.33 0.93 -38.39
CA THR A 559 -13.29 1.66 -37.56
C THR A 559 -12.63 2.10 -36.25
N ILE A 560 -11.91 1.18 -35.60
CA ILE A 560 -11.15 1.46 -34.38
C ILE A 560 -10.13 2.57 -34.63
N LEU A 561 -9.34 2.49 -35.71
CA LEU A 561 -8.37 3.53 -36.07
C LEU A 561 -9.03 4.89 -36.30
N ARG A 562 -10.16 4.93 -36.99
CA ARG A 562 -10.92 6.17 -37.22
C ARG A 562 -11.42 6.78 -35.90
N ASN A 563 -11.91 5.95 -34.98
CA ASN A 563 -12.37 6.40 -33.67
C ASN A 563 -11.21 6.93 -32.82
N VAL A 564 -10.06 6.25 -32.83
CA VAL A 564 -8.83 6.72 -32.17
C VAL A 564 -8.42 8.11 -32.70
N ILE A 565 -8.41 8.31 -34.02
CA ILE A 565 -8.08 9.61 -34.62
C ILE A 565 -9.09 10.68 -34.23
N SER A 566 -10.38 10.37 -34.30
CA SER A 566 -11.47 11.31 -33.98
C SER A 566 -11.43 11.73 -32.51
N LYS A 567 -11.17 10.80 -31.60
CA LYS A 567 -11.02 11.06 -30.16
C LYS A 567 -9.73 11.84 -29.86
N SER A 568 -8.66 11.59 -30.61
CA SER A 568 -7.38 12.31 -30.49
C SER A 568 -7.42 13.74 -31.07
N ALA A 569 -8.45 14.08 -31.86
CA ALA A 569 -8.63 15.42 -32.40
C ALA A 569 -9.20 16.43 -31.38
N ASN A 570 -9.71 15.96 -30.24
CA ASN A 570 -10.28 16.83 -29.22
C ASN A 570 -9.19 17.43 -28.31
N PRO A 571 -8.96 18.77 -28.33
CA PRO A 571 -7.88 19.40 -27.59
C PRO A 571 -8.06 19.38 -26.07
N ASN A 572 -9.27 19.10 -25.56
CA ASN A 572 -9.58 19.14 -24.14
C ASN A 572 -9.32 17.82 -23.39
N ILE A 573 -8.83 16.78 -24.07
CA ILE A 573 -8.66 15.45 -23.47
C ILE A 573 -7.17 15.20 -23.17
N GLU A 574 -6.72 15.51 -21.95
CA GLU A 574 -5.40 15.07 -21.45
C GLU A 574 -5.24 13.53 -21.44
N LYS A 575 -6.37 12.79 -21.54
CA LYS A 575 -6.50 11.32 -21.50
C LYS A 575 -6.25 10.60 -22.85
N ILE A 576 -5.74 11.28 -23.89
CA ILE A 576 -5.41 10.71 -25.22
C ILE A 576 -4.29 9.63 -25.17
N ARG A 577 -3.60 9.47 -24.03
CA ARG A 577 -2.38 8.65 -23.86
C ARG A 577 -2.55 7.15 -24.12
N SER A 578 -3.68 6.56 -23.75
CA SER A 578 -3.92 5.11 -23.86
C SER A 578 -4.48 4.68 -25.22
N THR A 579 -5.21 5.57 -25.91
CA THR A 579 -5.70 5.35 -27.27
C THR A 579 -4.55 5.29 -28.28
N TRP A 580 -3.38 5.87 -27.96
CA TRP A 580 -2.17 5.69 -28.75
C TRP A 580 -1.64 4.28 -28.76
N SER A 581 -1.68 3.61 -27.61
CA SER A 581 -1.26 2.21 -27.48
C SER A 581 -2.09 1.31 -28.40
N ILE A 582 -3.39 1.60 -28.58
CA ILE A 582 -4.25 0.91 -29.56
C ILE A 582 -3.72 1.10 -30.99
N PHE A 583 -3.43 2.34 -31.38
CA PHE A 583 -2.94 2.66 -32.73
C PHE A 583 -1.61 1.94 -33.04
N ILE A 584 -0.65 2.02 -32.13
CA ILE A 584 0.69 1.43 -32.30
C ILE A 584 0.60 -0.10 -32.36
N PHE A 585 -0.26 -0.69 -31.55
CA PHE A 585 -0.49 -2.12 -31.56
C PHE A 585 -1.11 -2.60 -32.88
N ILE A 586 -2.09 -1.88 -33.43
CA ILE A 586 -2.66 -2.21 -34.76
C ILE A 586 -1.58 -2.06 -35.85
N CYS A 587 -0.74 -1.03 -35.77
CA CYS A 587 0.38 -0.85 -36.70
C CYS A 587 1.40 -1.99 -36.62
N MET A 588 1.63 -2.57 -35.44
CA MET A 588 2.49 -3.73 -35.30
C MET A 588 1.89 -4.95 -36.01
N ILE A 589 0.59 -5.22 -35.83
CA ILE A 589 -0.05 -6.43 -36.37
C ILE A 589 -0.28 -6.33 -37.89
N ARG A 590 -0.61 -5.13 -38.40
CA ARG A 590 -0.92 -4.88 -39.82
C ARG A 590 -0.15 -3.70 -40.37
N THR A 591 1.18 -3.76 -40.34
CA THR A 591 2.05 -2.62 -40.68
C THR A 591 1.73 -2.06 -42.07
N SER A 592 1.90 -2.82 -43.16
CA SER A 592 1.68 -2.32 -44.52
C SER A 592 0.28 -1.75 -44.76
N ASP A 593 -0.77 -2.47 -44.34
CA ASP A 593 -2.15 -2.05 -44.53
C ASP A 593 -2.47 -0.75 -43.78
N THR A 594 -2.03 -0.67 -42.52
CA THR A 594 -2.34 0.47 -41.64
C THR A 594 -1.64 1.73 -42.12
N PHE A 595 -0.37 1.63 -42.51
CA PHE A 595 0.39 2.75 -43.07
C PHE A 595 -0.21 3.25 -44.39
N ASN A 596 -0.63 2.34 -45.28
CA ASN A 596 -1.30 2.71 -46.53
C ASN A 596 -2.64 3.41 -46.28
N TYR A 597 -3.47 2.86 -45.39
CA TYR A 597 -4.75 3.44 -45.02
C TYR A 597 -4.61 4.86 -44.48
N LEU A 598 -3.74 5.05 -43.48
CA LEU A 598 -3.55 6.35 -42.80
C LEU A 598 -2.84 7.39 -43.67
N SER A 599 -2.09 6.94 -44.67
CA SER A 599 -1.48 7.80 -45.66
C SER A 599 -2.47 8.36 -46.68
N ILE A 600 -3.66 7.77 -46.78
CA ILE A 600 -4.75 8.18 -47.68
C ILE A 600 -5.82 8.95 -46.89
N LEU A 601 -6.08 8.56 -45.64
CA LEU A 601 -7.06 9.19 -44.78
C LEU A 601 -6.62 10.63 -44.42
N PRO A 602 -7.48 11.66 -44.60
CA PRO A 602 -7.15 13.03 -44.20
C PRO A 602 -7.13 13.17 -42.67
N GLY A 603 -6.11 13.86 -42.15
CA GLY A 603 -5.98 14.19 -40.74
C GLY A 603 -6.81 15.43 -40.34
N PRO A 604 -7.17 15.58 -39.06
CA PRO A 604 -8.01 16.69 -38.57
C PRO A 604 -7.32 18.06 -38.62
N THR A 605 -5.99 18.11 -38.72
CA THR A 605 -5.19 19.35 -38.80
C THR A 605 -4.70 19.65 -40.23
N GLY A 606 -5.16 18.91 -41.23
CA GLY A 606 -4.64 18.96 -42.61
C GLY A 606 -3.44 18.02 -42.82
N GLY A 607 -3.29 17.48 -44.03
CA GLY A 607 -2.33 16.41 -44.34
C GLY A 607 -2.89 15.02 -44.07
N SER A 608 -2.03 13.99 -44.08
CA SER A 608 -2.44 12.61 -43.81
C SER A 608 -2.69 12.36 -42.32
N ALA A 609 -3.57 11.42 -41.98
CA ALA A 609 -3.81 10.99 -40.61
C ALA A 609 -2.53 10.45 -39.95
N LEU A 610 -1.65 9.81 -40.73
CA LEU A 610 -0.35 9.36 -40.26
C LEU A 610 0.55 10.51 -39.76
N ASN A 611 0.56 11.64 -40.48
CA ASN A 611 1.32 12.84 -40.10
C ASN A 611 0.78 13.46 -38.80
N PHE A 612 -0.55 13.53 -38.67
CA PHE A 612 -1.20 14.01 -37.44
C PHE A 612 -0.79 13.16 -36.23
N ILE A 613 -0.88 11.84 -36.38
CA ILE A 613 -0.59 10.89 -35.32
C ILE A 613 0.86 10.97 -34.84
N LEU A 614 1.84 10.94 -35.75
CA LEU A 614 3.25 10.94 -35.36
C LEU A 614 3.66 12.24 -34.67
N LYS A 615 3.06 13.38 -35.04
CA LYS A 615 3.31 14.68 -34.38
C LYS A 615 2.71 14.80 -32.98
N LEU A 616 1.68 14.01 -32.68
CA LEU A 616 1.09 14.01 -31.35
C LEU A 616 1.88 13.19 -30.36
N TRP A 617 2.73 12.27 -30.84
CA TRP A 617 3.56 11.46 -29.97
C TRP A 617 4.74 12.28 -29.47
N LYS A 618 4.99 12.26 -28.16
CA LYS A 618 6.10 12.89 -27.45
C LYS A 618 6.81 11.91 -26.50
N PRO A 619 8.12 12.07 -26.20
CA PRO A 619 8.84 11.18 -25.30
C PRO A 619 8.29 11.11 -23.87
N GLU A 620 7.67 12.19 -23.37
CA GLU A 620 7.16 12.27 -22.00
C GLU A 620 6.03 11.27 -21.75
N TYR A 621 5.40 10.71 -22.79
CA TYR A 621 4.34 9.73 -22.61
C TYR A 621 4.82 8.45 -21.93
N PHE A 622 6.07 8.02 -22.14
CA PHE A 622 6.62 6.84 -21.45
C PHE A 622 6.65 7.00 -19.92
N HIS A 623 6.65 8.22 -19.41
CA HIS A 623 6.65 8.48 -17.97
C HIS A 623 5.26 8.28 -17.34
N ASN A 624 4.21 8.31 -18.16
CA ASN A 624 2.83 8.47 -17.71
C ASN A 624 1.95 7.22 -17.91
N ILE A 625 2.50 6.16 -18.49
CA ILE A 625 1.79 4.91 -18.76
C ILE A 625 2.37 3.78 -17.92
N ASP A 626 1.57 2.75 -17.64
CA ASP A 626 1.99 1.63 -16.80
C ASP A 626 3.04 0.72 -17.49
N PRO A 627 3.76 -0.12 -16.73
CA PRO A 627 4.83 -0.95 -17.28
C PRO A 627 4.40 -1.91 -18.40
N ILE A 628 3.14 -2.37 -18.39
CA ILE A 628 2.63 -3.30 -19.41
C ILE A 628 2.44 -2.56 -20.73
N GLU A 629 1.78 -1.40 -20.69
CA GLU A 629 1.60 -0.54 -21.86
C GLU A 629 2.96 -0.14 -22.46
N ARG A 630 3.97 0.18 -21.63
CA ARG A 630 5.33 0.48 -22.12
C ARG A 630 5.96 -0.68 -22.88
N LYS A 631 5.84 -1.91 -22.36
CA LYS A 631 6.37 -3.11 -23.05
C LYS A 631 5.72 -3.30 -24.41
N ILE A 632 4.39 -3.20 -24.48
CA ILE A 632 3.63 -3.35 -25.73
C ILE A 632 4.06 -2.30 -26.75
N LEU A 633 4.19 -1.04 -26.32
CA LEU A 633 4.66 0.05 -27.17
C LEU A 633 6.07 -0.20 -27.70
N VAL A 634 7.01 -0.58 -26.85
CA VAL A 634 8.40 -0.85 -27.25
C VAL A 634 8.45 -1.96 -28.30
N ILE A 635 7.79 -3.10 -28.06
CA ILE A 635 7.73 -4.22 -29.03
C ILE A 635 7.12 -3.76 -30.35
N SER A 636 6.06 -2.96 -30.27
CA SER A 636 5.36 -2.51 -31.46
C SER A 636 6.23 -1.56 -32.29
N ILE A 637 6.95 -0.63 -31.66
CA ILE A 637 7.84 0.29 -32.38
C ILE A 637 9.03 -0.45 -32.99
N THR A 638 9.68 -1.35 -32.23
CA THR A 638 10.82 -2.11 -32.74
C THR A 638 10.40 -2.94 -33.96
N HIS A 639 9.23 -3.57 -33.91
CA HIS A 639 8.66 -4.28 -35.05
C HIS A 639 8.34 -3.36 -36.24
N ILE A 640 7.73 -2.20 -36.01
CA ILE A 640 7.43 -1.23 -37.08
C ILE A 640 8.73 -0.77 -37.76
N ILE A 641 9.77 -0.43 -36.99
CA ILE A 641 11.06 -0.01 -37.52
C ILE A 641 11.71 -1.13 -38.33
N GLN A 642 11.71 -2.36 -37.79
CA GLN A 642 12.24 -3.54 -38.49
C GLN A 642 11.52 -3.73 -39.82
N HIS A 643 10.19 -3.75 -39.81
CA HIS A 643 9.39 -3.94 -41.01
C HIS A 643 9.61 -2.81 -42.04
N CYS A 644 9.74 -1.56 -41.60
CA CYS A 644 10.05 -0.41 -42.47
C CYS A 644 11.46 -0.50 -43.07
N SER A 645 12.41 -1.06 -42.33
CA SER A 645 13.79 -1.24 -42.79
C SER A 645 13.87 -2.36 -43.84
N ASP A 646 13.18 -3.47 -43.60
CA ASP A 646 13.14 -4.63 -44.50
C ASP A 646 12.38 -4.33 -45.81
N HIS A 647 11.37 -3.45 -45.75
CA HIS A 647 10.50 -3.08 -46.88
C HIS A 647 10.60 -1.58 -47.22
N ALA A 648 11.82 -1.03 -47.21
CA ALA A 648 12.09 0.40 -47.42
C ALA A 648 11.36 1.13 -48.58
N PRO A 649 11.11 0.54 -49.77
CA PRO A 649 10.41 1.25 -50.85
C PRO A 649 8.94 1.56 -50.53
N ASP A 650 8.29 0.77 -49.68
CA ASP A 650 6.85 0.89 -49.41
C ASP A 650 6.51 1.98 -48.39
N TYR A 651 7.52 2.53 -47.71
CA TYR A 651 7.37 3.49 -46.61
C TYR A 651 7.95 4.88 -46.91
N GLY A 652 8.04 5.27 -48.19
CA GLY A 652 8.53 6.59 -48.61
C GLY A 652 7.83 7.76 -47.90
N LYS A 653 6.51 7.64 -47.69
CA LYS A 653 5.69 8.66 -46.99
C LYS A 653 6.10 8.89 -45.53
N LEU A 654 6.70 7.91 -44.85
CA LEU A 654 7.20 8.08 -43.49
C LEU A 654 8.41 9.03 -43.44
N LYS A 655 9.23 9.01 -44.50
CA LYS A 655 10.41 9.88 -44.64
C LYS A 655 10.02 11.33 -44.97
N GLU A 656 8.84 11.53 -45.56
CA GLU A 656 8.27 12.84 -45.88
C GLU A 656 7.66 13.55 -44.66
N ILE A 657 7.41 12.82 -43.57
CA ILE A 657 6.86 13.38 -42.34
C ILE A 657 8.00 14.06 -41.56
N LEU A 658 7.86 15.36 -41.33
CA LEU A 658 8.82 16.19 -40.60
C LEU A 658 8.26 16.57 -39.23
N ILE A 659 9.02 16.25 -38.18
CA ILE A 659 8.64 16.46 -36.77
C ILE A 659 9.70 17.36 -36.10
N PRO A 660 9.30 18.48 -35.48
CA PRO A 660 10.25 19.37 -34.81
C PRO A 660 10.84 18.73 -33.55
N PHE A 661 12.12 18.99 -33.31
CA PHE A 661 12.79 18.66 -32.07
C PHE A 661 12.71 19.85 -31.10
N ASP A 662 12.02 19.66 -29.97
CA ASP A 662 11.78 20.70 -28.96
C ASP A 662 13.07 21.21 -28.26
N GLY A 663 14.25 20.62 -28.53
CA GLY A 663 15.54 20.96 -27.90
C GLY A 663 16.53 21.76 -28.75
N ALA A 664 16.14 22.27 -29.93
CA ALA A 664 17.07 22.95 -30.83
C ALA A 664 17.07 24.49 -30.71
N SER A 665 18.26 25.08 -30.82
CA SER A 665 18.50 26.53 -30.87
C SER A 665 18.36 27.14 -32.27
N ASN A 666 18.30 26.33 -33.34
CA ASN A 666 18.10 26.76 -34.74
C ASN A 666 16.94 25.98 -35.41
N GLU A 667 16.10 26.69 -36.17
CA GLU A 667 14.81 26.19 -36.70
C GLU A 667 14.92 25.26 -37.93
N GLU A 668 16.04 25.21 -38.65
CA GLU A 668 16.17 24.43 -39.91
C GLU A 668 16.99 23.12 -39.78
N GLU A 669 17.83 22.95 -38.74
CA GLU A 669 18.64 21.75 -38.52
C GLU A 669 18.00 20.72 -37.55
N SER A 670 16.75 20.94 -37.14
CA SER A 670 16.12 20.30 -35.98
C SER A 670 14.84 19.51 -36.30
N LEU A 671 14.75 18.93 -37.49
CA LEU A 671 13.60 18.13 -37.92
C LEU A 671 13.95 16.65 -38.01
N PHE A 672 13.20 15.82 -37.29
CA PHE A 672 13.21 14.38 -37.49
C PHE A 672 12.37 14.02 -38.71
N ASN A 673 12.87 13.12 -39.56
CA ASN A 673 11.97 12.33 -40.39
C ASN A 673 11.23 11.29 -39.52
N GLY A 674 10.08 10.79 -39.98
CA GLY A 674 9.25 9.88 -39.18
C GLY A 674 9.98 8.62 -38.70
N LEU A 675 10.92 8.05 -39.47
CA LEU A 675 11.70 6.89 -39.05
C LEU A 675 12.71 7.24 -37.96
N GLN A 676 13.40 8.37 -38.10
CA GLN A 676 14.33 8.88 -37.10
C GLN A 676 13.60 9.17 -35.78
N TYR A 677 12.38 9.67 -35.86
CA TYR A 677 11.57 9.93 -34.67
C TYR A 677 11.22 8.66 -33.89
N LEU A 678 10.88 7.56 -34.57
CA LEU A 678 10.59 6.28 -33.91
C LEU A 678 11.81 5.71 -33.16
N TYR A 679 13.00 5.79 -33.75
CA TYR A 679 14.24 5.42 -33.05
C TYR A 679 14.52 6.34 -31.86
N TYR A 680 14.30 7.65 -31.99
CA TYR A 680 14.44 8.60 -30.89
C TYR A 680 13.53 8.24 -29.71
N LEU A 681 12.27 7.88 -29.97
CA LEU A 681 11.32 7.44 -28.95
C LEU A 681 11.77 6.18 -28.21
N ILE A 682 12.27 5.16 -28.91
CA ILE A 682 12.80 3.95 -28.28
C ILE A 682 14.01 4.26 -27.39
N ILE A 683 14.91 5.15 -27.85
CA ILE A 683 16.09 5.55 -27.06
C ILE A 683 15.67 6.28 -25.78
N GLN A 684 14.69 7.19 -25.85
CA GLN A 684 14.16 7.87 -24.68
C GLN A 684 13.50 6.89 -23.70
N CYS A 685 12.76 5.90 -24.21
CA CYS A 685 12.19 4.84 -23.37
C CYS A 685 13.27 3.99 -22.69
N LEU A 686 14.33 3.61 -23.41
CA LEU A 686 15.47 2.86 -22.85
C LEU A 686 16.13 3.61 -21.69
N LEU A 687 16.42 4.90 -21.89
CA LEU A 687 17.04 5.74 -20.86
C LEU A 687 16.13 5.91 -19.64
N TYR A 688 14.82 6.00 -19.85
CA TYR A 688 13.85 6.06 -18.76
C TYR A 688 13.80 4.75 -17.96
N GLU A 689 13.70 3.59 -18.62
CA GLU A 689 13.64 2.28 -17.96
C GLU A 689 14.94 1.94 -17.22
N ASP A 690 16.09 2.33 -17.76
CA ASP A 690 17.37 2.17 -17.08
C ASP A 690 17.47 3.03 -15.81
N LYS A 691 16.99 4.28 -15.85
CA LYS A 691 16.87 5.12 -14.65
C LYS A 691 15.95 4.48 -13.60
N LEU A 692 14.82 3.91 -14.02
CA LEU A 692 13.89 3.23 -13.12
C LEU A 692 14.53 2.00 -12.44
N ARG A 693 15.34 1.21 -13.16
CA ARG A 693 16.06 0.05 -12.58
C ARG A 693 17.00 0.41 -11.45
N ASN A 694 17.63 1.57 -11.53
CA ASN A 694 18.53 2.05 -10.49
C ASN A 694 17.78 2.49 -9.22
N ILE A 695 16.47 2.76 -9.32
CA ILE A 695 15.61 3.18 -8.21
C ILE A 695 14.83 1.98 -7.64
N ILE A 696 14.35 1.08 -8.51
CA ILE A 696 13.52 -0.07 -8.17
C ILE A 696 14.23 -1.33 -8.71
N PRO A 697 14.94 -2.10 -7.86
CA PRO A 697 15.62 -3.30 -8.32
C PRO A 697 14.59 -4.33 -8.83
N ALA A 698 14.94 -5.02 -9.92
CA ALA A 698 14.09 -6.07 -10.48
C ALA A 698 13.85 -7.19 -9.45
N PRO A 699 12.61 -7.70 -9.32
CA PRO A 699 12.29 -8.71 -8.34
C PRO A 699 13.07 -9.99 -8.60
N SER A 700 13.80 -10.44 -7.59
CA SER A 700 14.71 -11.57 -7.63
C SER A 700 14.00 -12.87 -7.25
N GLN A 701 13.08 -13.39 -8.07
CA GLN A 701 12.56 -14.78 -8.05
C GLN A 701 11.34 -14.92 -9.01
N PRO A 702 10.97 -16.15 -9.45
CA PRO A 702 9.63 -16.37 -9.97
C PRO A 702 8.59 -16.00 -8.89
N TYR A 703 7.57 -15.22 -9.25
CA TYR A 703 6.54 -14.75 -8.32
C TYR A 703 5.76 -15.93 -7.70
N ASP A 704 5.68 -15.95 -6.35
CA ASP A 704 4.77 -16.85 -5.64
C ASP A 704 3.36 -16.25 -5.58
N PHE A 705 2.53 -16.60 -6.56
CA PHE A 705 1.14 -16.15 -6.65
C PHE A 705 0.26 -16.61 -5.48
N GLN A 706 0.72 -17.54 -4.63
CA GLN A 706 -0.06 -17.99 -3.47
C GLN A 706 -0.23 -16.92 -2.40
N ASN A 707 0.64 -15.90 -2.38
CA ASN A 707 0.59 -14.84 -1.39
C ASN A 707 -0.20 -13.60 -1.87
N PHE A 708 -0.59 -13.57 -3.14
CA PHE A 708 -1.29 -12.42 -3.72
C PHE A 708 -2.63 -12.19 -3.04
N GLY A 709 -3.02 -10.93 -2.90
CA GLY A 709 -4.24 -10.48 -2.24
C GLY A 709 -4.14 -10.42 -0.71
N GLU A 710 -2.97 -10.69 -0.10
CA GLU A 710 -2.74 -10.57 1.35
C GLU A 710 -2.45 -9.14 1.81
N ASP A 711 -1.84 -8.33 0.95
CA ASP A 711 -1.49 -6.94 1.22
C ASP A 711 -2.24 -6.01 0.28
N VAL A 712 -3.19 -5.25 0.84
CA VAL A 712 -3.99 -4.30 0.04
C VAL A 712 -3.18 -3.19 -0.57
N ASN A 713 -2.09 -2.77 0.08
CA ASN A 713 -1.25 -1.70 -0.46
C ASN A 713 -0.49 -2.16 -1.72
N LYS A 714 -0.29 -3.47 -1.85
CA LYS A 714 0.36 -4.10 -3.02
C LYS A 714 -0.64 -4.73 -3.98
N LYS A 715 -1.90 -4.89 -3.59
CA LYS A 715 -2.91 -5.62 -4.37
C LYS A 715 -3.01 -5.13 -5.81
N LYS A 716 -3.04 -3.81 -6.05
CA LYS A 716 -3.13 -3.28 -7.42
C LYS A 716 -1.91 -3.68 -8.26
N GLU A 717 -0.71 -3.58 -7.68
CA GLU A 717 0.54 -4.00 -8.32
C GLU A 717 0.57 -5.52 -8.56
N GLU A 718 0.15 -6.31 -7.56
CA GLU A 718 0.03 -7.76 -7.64
C GLU A 718 -0.97 -8.20 -8.73
N ASP A 719 -2.15 -7.60 -8.78
CA ASP A 719 -3.19 -7.90 -9.76
C ASP A 719 -2.71 -7.57 -11.19
N GLU A 720 -2.01 -6.44 -11.37
CA GLU A 720 -1.39 -6.05 -12.64
C GLU A 720 -0.26 -7.03 -13.05
N ILE A 721 0.61 -7.43 -12.11
CA ILE A 721 1.65 -8.44 -12.33
C ILE A 721 1.02 -9.79 -12.71
N PHE A 722 -0.08 -10.19 -12.07
CA PHE A 722 -0.76 -11.44 -12.36
C PHE A 722 -1.34 -11.46 -13.78
N LEU A 723 -2.05 -10.39 -14.15
CA LEU A 723 -2.57 -10.20 -15.51
C LEU A 723 -1.43 -10.19 -16.54
N PHE A 724 -0.31 -9.56 -16.21
CA PHE A 724 0.88 -9.55 -17.05
C PHE A 724 1.49 -10.93 -17.27
N HIS A 725 1.63 -11.74 -16.22
CA HIS A 725 2.14 -13.12 -16.36
C HIS A 725 1.19 -14.04 -17.11
N SER A 726 -0.09 -13.69 -17.14
CA SER A 726 -1.08 -14.35 -17.99
C SER A 726 -0.98 -13.89 -19.46
N HIS A 727 -0.25 -12.81 -19.73
CA HIS A 727 0.00 -12.27 -21.07
C HIS A 727 1.28 -12.88 -21.71
N PRO A 728 1.28 -13.18 -23.01
CA PRO A 728 2.47 -13.69 -23.70
C PRO A 728 3.61 -12.69 -23.96
N PHE A 729 3.46 -11.39 -23.62
CA PHE A 729 4.49 -10.37 -23.90
C PHE A 729 5.36 -10.11 -22.66
N ASN A 730 6.02 -11.16 -22.17
CA ASN A 730 6.93 -11.04 -21.04
C ASN A 730 8.37 -10.76 -21.48
N ILE A 731 8.66 -9.50 -21.83
CA ILE A 731 10.01 -9.07 -22.18
C ILE A 731 10.65 -8.17 -21.11
N ASP A 732 11.97 -8.18 -21.11
CA ASP A 732 12.83 -7.17 -20.50
C ASP A 732 13.06 -6.04 -21.52
N ILE A 733 12.52 -4.83 -21.26
CA ILE A 733 12.59 -3.70 -22.19
C ILE A 733 14.05 -3.32 -22.48
N VAL A 734 14.88 -3.17 -21.45
CA VAL A 734 16.26 -2.70 -21.60
C VAL A 734 17.05 -3.69 -22.44
N ASN A 735 16.98 -4.98 -22.12
CA ASN A 735 17.69 -6.00 -22.87
C ASN A 735 17.17 -6.12 -24.31
N HIS A 736 15.85 -6.05 -24.51
CA HIS A 736 15.24 -6.13 -25.84
C HIS A 736 15.69 -4.96 -26.72
N VAL A 737 15.63 -3.73 -26.21
CA VAL A 737 16.02 -2.52 -26.97
C VAL A 737 17.53 -2.48 -27.22
N VAL A 738 18.36 -2.82 -26.23
CA VAL A 738 19.82 -2.87 -26.41
C VAL A 738 20.19 -3.89 -27.48
N HIS A 739 19.55 -5.07 -27.49
CA HIS A 739 19.78 -6.06 -28.52
C HIS A 739 19.33 -5.55 -29.89
N PHE A 740 18.13 -4.98 -29.98
CA PHE A 740 17.62 -4.38 -31.21
C PHE A 740 18.56 -3.30 -31.77
N LEU A 741 19.03 -2.36 -30.94
CA LEU A 741 19.94 -1.29 -31.38
C LEU A 741 21.36 -1.76 -31.73
N LYS A 742 21.73 -3.01 -31.43
CA LYS A 742 23.02 -3.57 -31.93
C LYS A 742 22.97 -3.92 -33.41
N ASP A 743 21.79 -4.27 -33.91
CA ASP A 743 21.63 -4.88 -35.23
C ASP A 743 21.32 -3.85 -36.34
N TYR A 744 21.05 -2.58 -36.01
CA TYR A 744 20.68 -1.55 -36.98
C TYR A 744 21.55 -0.30 -36.85
N GLU A 745 22.16 0.17 -37.94
CA GLU A 745 23.02 1.38 -37.94
C GLU A 745 22.26 2.71 -38.16
N VAL A 746 20.97 2.64 -38.54
CA VAL A 746 20.17 3.79 -38.99
C VAL A 746 19.97 4.85 -37.88
N TYR A 747 20.06 4.46 -36.60
CA TYR A 747 19.92 5.38 -35.47
C TYR A 747 21.17 6.23 -35.21
N TYR A 748 22.29 6.01 -35.92
CA TYR A 748 23.54 6.75 -35.71
C TYR A 748 23.40 8.25 -35.99
N VAL A 749 22.52 8.60 -36.95
CA VAL A 749 22.19 10.00 -37.24
C VAL A 749 21.54 10.67 -36.04
N ILE A 750 20.70 9.93 -35.29
CA ILE A 750 20.02 10.44 -34.09
C ILE A 750 21.02 10.66 -32.97
N VAL A 751 21.89 9.67 -32.76
CA VAL A 751 22.94 9.73 -31.75
C VAL A 751 23.88 10.92 -31.99
N LYS A 752 24.22 11.20 -33.25
CA LYS A 752 25.17 12.26 -33.62
C LYS A 752 24.57 13.67 -33.53
N HIS A 753 23.28 13.85 -33.82
CA HIS A 753 22.70 15.19 -33.99
C HIS A 753 21.66 15.57 -32.93
N PHE A 754 21.10 14.61 -32.18
CA PHE A 754 19.92 14.86 -31.34
C PHE A 754 20.04 14.34 -29.88
N LEU A 755 21.12 13.65 -29.51
CA LEU A 755 21.34 13.17 -28.14
C LEU A 755 22.38 14.00 -27.40
N THR A 756 22.15 14.19 -26.10
CA THR A 756 23.11 14.84 -25.19
C THR A 756 24.31 13.92 -24.90
N GLN A 757 25.44 14.52 -24.51
CA GLN A 757 26.66 13.81 -24.09
C GLN A 757 26.41 12.78 -22.97
N THR A 758 25.50 13.12 -22.04
CA THR A 758 25.09 12.27 -20.92
C THR A 758 24.33 11.03 -21.41
N SER A 759 23.35 11.21 -22.28
CA SER A 759 22.60 10.10 -22.91
C SER A 759 23.51 9.20 -23.74
N TYR A 760 24.43 9.78 -24.52
CA TYR A 760 25.42 9.03 -25.30
C TYR A 760 26.29 8.12 -24.42
N SER A 761 26.83 8.68 -23.33
CA SER A 761 27.70 7.93 -22.41
C SER A 761 26.94 6.77 -21.76
N ARG A 762 25.67 7.00 -21.38
CA ARG A 762 24.85 5.95 -20.78
C ARG A 762 24.48 4.83 -21.76
N LEU A 763 24.15 5.16 -23.02
CA LEU A 763 23.91 4.14 -24.06
C LEU A 763 25.15 3.28 -24.30
N LYS A 764 26.35 3.87 -24.20
CA LYS A 764 27.62 3.14 -24.32
C LYS A 764 27.81 2.16 -23.17
N GLU A 765 27.51 2.58 -21.93
CA GLU A 765 27.56 1.72 -20.74
C GLU A 765 26.57 0.56 -20.81
N LEU A 766 25.37 0.80 -21.37
CA LEU A 766 24.36 -0.23 -21.62
C LEU A 766 24.75 -1.21 -22.73
N GLY A 767 25.83 -0.93 -23.47
CA GLY A 767 26.39 -1.81 -24.49
C GLY A 767 25.76 -1.67 -25.88
N CYS A 768 25.14 -0.53 -26.21
CA CYS A 768 24.68 -0.23 -27.57
C CYS A 768 25.88 0.01 -28.53
N ASN A 769 25.74 -0.37 -29.80
CA ASN A 769 26.76 -0.11 -30.82
C ASN A 769 26.70 1.35 -31.29
N LEU A 770 27.52 2.24 -30.75
CA LEU A 770 27.46 3.68 -31.08
C LEU A 770 28.53 4.10 -32.12
N PRO A 771 28.24 5.08 -32.99
CA PRO A 771 29.23 5.66 -33.89
C PRO A 771 30.30 6.41 -33.08
N GLN A 772 31.55 6.41 -33.54
CA GLN A 772 32.58 7.28 -32.97
C GLN A 772 32.19 8.73 -33.20
N LEU A 773 31.91 9.48 -32.13
CA LEU A 773 31.77 10.93 -32.21
C LEU A 773 33.15 11.53 -32.50
N ASP A 774 33.25 12.29 -33.59
CA ASP A 774 34.42 13.15 -33.82
C ASP A 774 34.50 14.14 -32.66
N MET A 775 35.51 13.97 -31.81
CA MET A 775 35.72 14.81 -30.64
C MET A 775 36.12 16.23 -31.08
N ASN A 776 35.15 17.08 -31.39
CA ASN A 776 35.32 18.51 -31.27
C ASN A 776 34.87 18.92 -29.88
N VAL A 777 35.87 19.02 -29.00
CA VAL A 777 35.78 19.67 -27.70
C VAL A 777 35.38 21.13 -27.95
N GLN A 778 34.15 21.49 -27.64
CA GLN A 778 33.87 22.78 -27.03
C GLN A 778 33.36 22.50 -25.63
N GLU A 779 34.29 22.64 -24.67
CA GLU A 779 33.97 22.90 -23.28
C GLU A 779 33.21 24.24 -23.24
N ASP A 780 31.89 24.19 -23.24
CA ASP A 780 31.11 25.32 -22.74
C ASP A 780 31.06 25.19 -21.22
N MET A 781 31.92 25.98 -20.57
CA MET A 781 31.78 26.37 -19.17
C MET A 781 30.48 27.13 -19.00
N GLU A 782 29.54 26.60 -18.21
CA GLU A 782 28.88 27.24 -17.05
C GLU A 782 27.85 26.30 -16.40
#